data_AF-A0A1Y5HBN4-F1
#
_entry.id   AF-A0A1Y5HBN4-F1
#
_cell.length_a   1.000
_cell.length_b   1.000
_cell.length_c   1.000
_cell.angle_alpha   90.00
_cell.angle_beta   90.00
_cell.angle_gamma   90.00
#
_symmetry.space_group_name_H-M   'P 1'
#
loop_
_entity.id
_entity.type
_entity.pdbx_description
1 polymer ?
#
loop_
_entity_poly.entity_id
_entity_poly.type
_entity_poly.pdbx_seq_one_letter_code
_entity_poly.pdbx_strand_id
1 'polypeptide(L)'
;MYSKQPPHTYWPIFISFLYNRIKCSIFKTVSALILCICVFPTQGFALEKVKLQLKYLHQFQFAGYYAALEQGYYTAAGLDVEIVEGQKGDEPLREVLSGGAHFGIGSSSLILEHSKNSPVVVLGVIFQHSPYTLLMPKITNIQSIHDIVGKKVMIADQADELIAYLNQESISLESLSIIPHSFNPRDLMEGKVDGFSAYTTNETGYLDRQGFNYHSFSPRSAGIDFYGDNLFTSEKEINKNPERVEAFRKASMLGWNYAFKNPDKIIDLILKKYSTRNTSEHLYYEYNQMVSLVQPKLVDIGYMNPGRWRHIADTYADLDMLEENYHFEGFIYDSKPPINMFWWYTAFIALLFIMLLISTLHYRNRSKERLIAKEEIEFKNILLSTQQEASIEGMLAIGDNYHIISANQRYIDLWQIDKAVIENGDNRDLLKIIVKKLVAPDYFLQRIEEIRLQPTLICTEEIDLLDGRIMERYTAPMTSDSGQYFGRLWSFRDITARKKADEVIWKQANLDSLTGLPNRYNFFNKLRSALNIAEQKQCNLFLLFLDLDQFKEVNDTLGHHVGDKIIQETSKRLLSCISGIDTATVARLGGDEFTIILENISSLSVVEEIANKALEQLSIPFQIDDELAYISTSIGITVYPDDGADVSSLIKNADQAMYAAKDSGRNRFEYFTPKMYEKAIARLNLIKALRSALEQDEFQLHYQPIFCLKDVTMVKAEALIRWNNPDKGFISPDEFIPLAEETGQINQIGNWVFQTSMKKLKYWRSQFNKNLQVSINVSPAQFGESGGVGAWSDELTELGLPSDSLIIEITEGLLMGPSQEVSEKLLDFCTQNIKVALDDFGTGYSSLAYLNRFDIDYLKIDKAFVWNLNSESEDIALCEAIVVMAHKLGIKVIAEGIETEEQLVLLQQMGCDYGQGYFLSKPLPEAEFEHLLTGSSAGPLH
;
A
#
# COMPACT_ATOMS: atom_id res chain seq x y z
N MET A 1 -6.37 116.99 28.63
CA MET A 1 -6.80 116.92 27.22
C MET A 1 -5.70 116.21 26.43
N TYR A 2 -6.09 115.20 25.67
CA TYR A 2 -5.32 114.49 24.63
C TYR A 2 -4.12 113.61 25.04
N SER A 3 -4.40 112.30 25.05
CA SER A 3 -3.41 111.23 24.98
C SER A 3 -2.84 111.11 23.55
N LYS A 4 -1.53 110.90 23.48
CA LYS A 4 -0.73 110.69 22.27
C LYS A 4 -0.54 109.19 21.99
N GLN A 5 -0.94 108.77 20.79
CA GLN A 5 -0.20 108.04 19.74
C GLN A 5 0.65 106.75 20.03
N PRO A 6 0.93 105.90 18.99
CA PRO A 6 0.72 104.43 18.91
C PRO A 6 2.07 103.64 19.06
N PRO A 7 2.31 102.34 18.71
CA PRO A 7 1.70 101.44 17.69
C PRO A 7 1.61 99.91 18.03
N HIS A 8 1.21 99.13 17.00
CA HIS A 8 1.44 97.70 16.74
C HIS A 8 0.48 96.60 17.27
N THR A 9 -0.05 95.87 16.26
CA THR A 9 -0.27 94.42 16.14
C THR A 9 -1.16 93.69 17.13
N TYR A 10 -2.05 92.84 16.59
CA TYR A 10 -2.35 91.45 16.97
C TYR A 10 -3.79 91.14 16.58
N TRP A 11 -3.96 90.58 15.38
CA TRP A 11 -5.20 89.92 14.96
C TRP A 11 -5.02 88.39 14.95
N PRO A 12 -4.95 87.71 16.13
CA PRO A 12 -5.23 86.28 16.16
C PRO A 12 -6.06 85.90 17.40
N ILE A 13 -7.35 86.25 17.45
CA ILE A 13 -8.24 85.73 18.51
C ILE A 13 -9.56 85.16 17.96
N PHE A 14 -10.06 85.62 16.80
CA PHE A 14 -11.35 85.13 16.28
C PHE A 14 -11.29 83.84 15.43
N ILE A 15 -10.14 83.50 14.84
CA ILE A 15 -9.97 82.25 14.06
C ILE A 15 -9.63 81.05 14.97
N SER A 16 -9.09 81.31 16.18
CA SER A 16 -8.80 80.24 17.15
C SER A 16 -10.05 79.66 17.83
N PHE A 17 -11.17 80.39 17.86
CA PHE A 17 -12.39 79.94 18.55
C PHE A 17 -13.28 79.04 17.68
N LEU A 18 -13.29 79.24 16.35
CA LEU A 18 -14.04 78.38 15.43
C LEU A 18 -13.26 77.10 15.06
N TYR A 19 -11.93 77.18 14.98
CA TYR A 19 -11.07 76.03 14.69
C TYR A 19 -10.98 75.04 15.87
N ASN A 20 -11.06 75.53 17.12
CA ASN A 20 -11.06 74.65 18.30
C ASN A 20 -12.39 73.95 18.59
N ARG A 21 -13.54 74.47 18.13
CA ARG A 21 -14.83 73.75 18.29
C ARG A 21 -14.99 72.60 17.30
N ILE A 22 -14.40 72.70 16.11
CA ILE A 22 -14.43 71.64 15.10
C ILE A 22 -13.38 70.56 15.41
N LYS A 23 -12.17 70.94 15.87
CA LYS A 23 -11.20 69.96 16.37
C LYS A 23 -11.68 69.24 17.63
N CYS A 24 -12.34 69.90 18.58
CA CYS A 24 -12.79 69.22 19.80
C CYS A 24 -14.05 68.34 19.60
N SER A 25 -14.86 68.60 18.58
CA SER A 25 -15.99 67.71 18.21
C SER A 25 -15.49 66.46 17.47
N ILE A 26 -14.58 66.61 16.50
CA ILE A 26 -14.01 65.50 15.74
C ILE A 26 -13.06 64.67 16.60
N PHE A 27 -12.29 65.28 17.51
CA PHE A 27 -11.43 64.51 18.43
C PHE A 27 -12.24 63.83 19.54
N LYS A 28 -13.40 64.37 19.96
CA LYS A 28 -14.30 63.65 20.89
C LYS A 28 -15.13 62.57 20.20
N THR A 29 -15.50 62.72 18.93
CA THR A 29 -16.15 61.62 18.17
C THR A 29 -15.15 60.55 17.77
N VAL A 30 -13.90 60.90 17.44
CA VAL A 30 -12.84 59.94 17.08
C VAL A 30 -12.21 59.30 18.31
N SER A 31 -12.04 60.00 19.44
CA SER A 31 -11.64 59.35 20.70
C SER A 31 -12.76 58.55 21.35
N ALA A 32 -14.05 58.89 21.15
CA ALA A 32 -15.16 58.00 21.52
C ALA A 32 -15.24 56.78 20.58
N LEU A 33 -14.89 56.92 19.29
CA LEU A 33 -14.81 55.79 18.36
C LEU A 33 -13.63 54.86 18.69
N ILE A 34 -12.49 55.40 19.12
CA ILE A 34 -11.28 54.62 19.42
C ILE A 34 -11.30 54.02 20.83
N LEU A 35 -11.96 54.65 21.80
CA LEU A 35 -12.17 54.04 23.13
C LEU A 35 -13.31 52.99 23.16
N CYS A 36 -14.15 52.93 22.11
CA CYS A 36 -15.14 51.87 21.91
C CYS A 36 -14.60 50.64 21.15
N ILE A 37 -13.33 50.64 20.70
CA ILE A 37 -12.75 49.53 19.91
C ILE A 37 -11.76 48.66 20.73
N CYS A 38 -11.48 48.99 22.00
CA CYS A 38 -10.61 48.18 22.87
C CYS A 38 -11.27 47.67 24.15
N VAL A 39 -12.57 47.40 24.10
CA VAL A 39 -13.18 46.38 24.95
C VAL A 39 -13.80 45.38 23.98
N PHE A 40 -13.03 44.38 23.55
CA PHE A 40 -13.69 43.14 23.16
C PHE A 40 -14.30 42.62 24.46
N PRO A 41 -15.64 42.60 24.60
CA PRO A 41 -16.17 41.69 25.58
C PRO A 41 -15.70 40.32 25.11
N THR A 42 -15.12 39.53 26.01
CA THR A 42 -15.25 38.08 25.90
C THR A 42 -16.74 37.77 26.06
N GLN A 43 -17.53 38.11 25.03
CA GLN A 43 -18.81 37.48 24.81
C GLN A 43 -18.42 36.03 24.57
N GLY A 44 -18.67 35.17 25.56
CA GLY A 44 -18.89 33.77 25.25
C GLY A 44 -20.00 33.79 24.21
N PHE A 45 -19.64 33.56 22.94
CA PHE A 45 -20.65 33.37 21.90
C PHE A 45 -21.54 32.25 22.42
N ALA A 46 -22.83 32.54 22.56
CA ALA A 46 -23.79 31.49 22.84
C ALA A 46 -23.62 30.46 21.73
N LEU A 47 -23.24 29.23 22.11
CA LEU A 47 -22.96 28.18 21.15
C LEU A 47 -24.15 28.02 20.22
N GLU A 48 -23.87 28.03 18.92
CA GLU A 48 -24.91 27.96 17.93
C GLU A 48 -25.42 26.52 17.83
N LYS A 49 -26.73 26.33 18.03
CA LYS A 49 -27.32 24.99 18.02
C LYS A 49 -27.38 24.44 16.61
N VAL A 50 -26.72 23.31 16.41
CA VAL A 50 -26.60 22.61 15.15
C VAL A 50 -27.09 21.18 15.32
N LYS A 51 -27.74 20.64 14.30
CA LYS A 51 -28.24 19.26 14.28
C LYS A 51 -27.60 18.49 13.14
N LEU A 52 -26.99 17.36 13.47
CA LEU A 52 -26.48 16.37 12.53
C LEU A 52 -27.42 15.16 12.53
N GLN A 53 -28.03 14.87 11.38
CA GLN A 53 -28.88 13.69 11.19
C GLN A 53 -28.06 12.53 10.61
N LEU A 54 -27.94 11.44 11.38
CA LEU A 54 -27.28 10.22 10.94
C LEU A 54 -28.23 9.39 10.04
N LYS A 55 -27.63 8.62 9.12
CA LYS A 55 -28.35 7.69 8.23
C LYS A 55 -28.86 6.45 8.95
N TYR A 56 -28.15 6.03 10.00
CA TYR A 56 -28.47 4.86 10.80
C TYR A 56 -28.30 5.16 12.29
N LEU A 57 -28.47 4.13 13.10
CA LEU A 57 -28.35 4.15 14.55
C LEU A 57 -26.88 4.29 14.98
N HIS A 58 -26.64 4.66 16.23
CA HIS A 58 -25.31 4.86 16.78
C HIS A 58 -24.43 3.61 16.67
N GLN A 59 -23.28 3.78 16.03
CA GLN A 59 -22.26 2.76 15.77
C GLN A 59 -20.91 3.41 15.42
N PHE A 60 -19.84 2.63 15.26
CA PHE A 60 -18.50 3.16 15.00
C PHE A 60 -18.40 3.87 13.63
N GLN A 61 -19.27 3.57 12.68
CA GLN A 61 -19.42 4.28 11.39
C GLN A 61 -19.62 5.80 11.52
N PHE A 62 -20.00 6.30 12.70
CA PHE A 62 -20.18 7.72 12.97
C PHE A 62 -19.20 8.27 14.02
N ALA A 63 -18.16 7.50 14.35
CA ALA A 63 -17.16 7.75 15.40
C ALA A 63 -16.54 9.15 15.34
N GLY A 64 -16.26 9.67 14.14
CA GLY A 64 -15.65 11.00 13.99
C GLY A 64 -16.52 12.13 14.52
N TYR A 65 -17.85 12.00 14.43
CA TYR A 65 -18.77 13.02 14.93
C TYR A 65 -18.86 13.00 16.45
N TYR A 66 -18.81 11.81 17.06
CA TYR A 66 -18.73 11.68 18.53
C TYR A 66 -17.40 12.21 19.05
N ALA A 67 -16.30 11.88 18.38
CA ALA A 67 -14.98 12.39 18.71
C ALA A 67 -14.93 13.92 18.62
N ALA A 68 -15.53 14.53 17.57
CA ALA A 68 -15.60 15.98 17.44
C ALA A 68 -16.39 16.65 18.58
N LEU A 69 -17.46 16.00 19.05
CA LEU A 69 -18.25 16.49 20.17
C LEU A 69 -17.49 16.38 21.50
N GLU A 70 -16.94 15.21 21.81
CA GLU A 70 -16.28 14.96 23.11
C GLU A 70 -14.92 15.62 23.24
N GLN A 71 -14.15 15.74 22.15
CA GLN A 71 -12.87 16.46 22.17
C GLN A 71 -13.06 17.98 22.18
N GLY A 72 -14.31 18.47 22.10
CA GLY A 72 -14.63 19.89 22.09
C GLY A 72 -14.24 20.60 20.78
N TYR A 73 -14.08 19.87 19.67
CA TYR A 73 -13.79 20.50 18.39
C TYR A 73 -14.97 21.35 17.88
N TYR A 74 -16.21 20.90 18.12
CA TYR A 74 -17.38 21.72 17.81
C TYR A 74 -17.51 22.95 18.72
N THR A 75 -17.26 22.81 20.01
CA THR A 75 -17.36 23.94 20.95
C THR A 75 -16.25 24.96 20.72
N ALA A 76 -15.03 24.51 20.38
CA ALA A 76 -13.94 25.38 19.94
C ALA A 76 -14.26 26.13 18.64
N ALA A 77 -15.12 25.55 17.79
CA ALA A 77 -15.65 26.17 16.58
C ALA A 77 -16.92 27.01 16.82
N GLY A 78 -17.38 27.17 18.07
CA GLY A 78 -18.56 27.96 18.43
C GLY A 78 -19.91 27.25 18.26
N LEU A 79 -19.92 25.92 18.11
CA LEU A 79 -21.10 25.12 17.79
C LEU A 79 -21.52 24.21 18.97
N ASP A 80 -22.82 24.11 19.20
CA ASP A 80 -23.47 23.13 20.08
C ASP A 80 -24.18 22.10 19.20
N VAL A 81 -23.51 20.96 18.95
CA VAL A 81 -23.98 19.95 17.99
C VAL A 81 -24.77 18.86 18.70
N GLU A 82 -26.02 18.71 18.28
CA GLU A 82 -26.88 17.57 18.61
C GLU A 82 -26.82 16.53 17.49
N ILE A 83 -26.48 15.28 17.83
CA ILE A 83 -26.41 14.16 16.89
C ILE A 83 -27.69 13.34 17.05
N VAL A 84 -28.43 13.16 15.96
CA VAL A 84 -29.72 12.47 15.94
C VAL A 84 -29.59 11.20 15.10
N GLU A 85 -30.03 10.06 15.63
CA GLU A 85 -30.03 8.77 14.92
C GLU A 85 -31.04 8.76 13.77
N GLY A 86 -30.72 8.02 12.72
CA GLY A 86 -31.67 7.65 11.65
C GLY A 86 -32.21 6.24 11.85
N GLN A 87 -33.51 6.06 11.59
CA GLN A 87 -34.17 4.75 11.58
C GLN A 87 -34.40 4.23 10.14
N LYS A 88 -34.57 5.14 9.18
CA LYS A 88 -34.69 4.84 7.75
C LYS A 88 -33.65 5.61 6.96
N GLY A 89 -33.15 5.01 5.88
CA GLY A 89 -32.06 5.56 5.09
C GLY A 89 -32.33 6.98 4.58
N ASP A 90 -33.56 7.30 4.17
CA ASP A 90 -33.98 8.56 3.55
C ASP A 90 -34.17 9.74 4.53
N GLU A 91 -34.18 9.49 5.84
CA GLU A 91 -34.42 10.50 6.88
C GLU A 91 -33.43 11.68 6.86
N PRO A 92 -32.10 11.50 6.69
CA PRO A 92 -31.16 12.61 6.65
C PRO A 92 -31.47 13.61 5.55
N LEU A 93 -31.81 13.13 4.36
CA LEU A 93 -32.12 13.98 3.22
C LEU A 93 -33.38 14.82 3.50
N ARG A 94 -34.44 14.17 3.99
CA ARG A 94 -35.71 14.84 4.31
C ARG A 94 -35.55 15.85 5.43
N GLU A 95 -34.85 15.51 6.51
CA GLU A 95 -34.65 16.40 7.66
C GLU A 95 -33.77 17.61 7.29
N VAL A 96 -32.72 17.43 6.48
CA VAL A 96 -31.87 18.55 6.04
C VAL A 96 -32.62 19.48 5.10
N LEU A 97 -33.34 18.93 4.12
CA LEU A 97 -34.08 19.75 3.13
C LEU A 97 -35.29 20.46 3.74
N SER A 98 -35.97 19.84 4.71
CA SER A 98 -37.06 20.49 5.46
C SER A 98 -36.58 21.50 6.51
N GLY A 99 -35.29 21.47 6.86
CA GLY A 99 -34.67 22.31 7.89
C GLY A 99 -34.83 21.80 9.32
N GLY A 100 -35.22 20.54 9.51
CA GLY A 100 -35.21 19.83 10.79
C GLY A 100 -33.78 19.52 11.28
N ALA A 101 -32.85 19.33 10.34
CA ALA A 101 -31.41 19.21 10.58
C ALA A 101 -30.61 20.19 9.71
N HIS A 102 -29.39 20.51 10.13
CA HIS A 102 -28.50 21.39 9.38
C HIS A 102 -27.52 20.61 8.50
N PHE A 103 -27.12 19.42 8.97
CA PHE A 103 -26.18 18.53 8.29
C PHE A 103 -26.73 17.11 8.31
N GLY A 104 -26.38 16.32 7.30
CA GLY A 104 -26.80 14.92 7.18
C GLY A 104 -25.69 14.02 6.66
N ILE A 105 -25.86 12.72 6.87
CA ILE A 105 -25.03 11.68 6.25
C ILE A 105 -25.84 10.98 5.17
N GLY A 106 -25.32 10.89 3.95
CA GLY A 106 -25.98 10.26 2.80
C GLY A 106 -25.02 9.41 1.98
N SER A 107 -25.55 8.59 1.07
CA SER A 107 -24.74 7.82 0.11
C SER A 107 -24.46 8.62 -1.17
N SER A 108 -23.78 7.99 -2.13
CA SER A 108 -23.52 8.61 -3.44
C SER A 108 -24.79 8.94 -4.24
N SER A 109 -25.96 8.42 -3.86
CA SER A 109 -27.24 8.75 -4.51
C SER A 109 -27.74 10.17 -4.27
N LEU A 110 -27.05 10.95 -3.42
CA LEU A 110 -27.26 12.40 -3.34
C LEU A 110 -27.17 13.09 -4.72
N ILE A 111 -26.38 12.56 -5.66
CA ILE A 111 -26.29 13.11 -7.03
C ILE A 111 -27.57 12.87 -7.83
N LEU A 112 -28.26 11.75 -7.61
CA LEU A 112 -29.57 11.45 -8.21
C LEU A 112 -30.67 12.35 -7.63
N GLU A 113 -30.52 12.76 -6.37
CA GLU A 113 -31.45 13.71 -5.75
C GLU A 113 -31.18 15.14 -6.22
N HIS A 114 -29.90 15.49 -6.41
CA HIS A 114 -29.51 16.77 -7.01
C HIS A 114 -30.03 16.90 -8.45
N SER A 115 -30.02 15.82 -9.25
CA SER A 115 -30.59 15.84 -10.61
C SER A 115 -32.11 16.04 -10.64
N LYS A 116 -32.81 15.68 -9.57
CA LYS A 116 -34.24 15.99 -9.35
C LYS A 116 -34.47 17.43 -8.86
N ASN A 117 -33.47 18.30 -8.92
CA ASN A 117 -33.46 19.68 -8.41
C ASN A 117 -33.57 19.78 -6.88
N SER A 118 -33.16 18.74 -6.13
CA SER A 118 -33.00 18.88 -4.69
C SER A 118 -31.75 19.72 -4.40
N PRO A 119 -31.84 20.80 -3.58
CA PRO A 119 -30.74 21.72 -3.33
C PRO A 119 -29.75 21.14 -2.30
N VAL A 120 -29.13 20.01 -2.63
CA VAL A 120 -28.18 19.27 -1.77
C VAL A 120 -26.75 19.54 -2.18
N VAL A 121 -25.86 19.68 -1.19
CA VAL A 121 -24.43 19.92 -1.42
C VAL A 121 -23.59 19.02 -0.52
N VAL A 122 -22.66 18.28 -1.12
CA VAL A 122 -21.72 17.40 -0.42
C VAL A 122 -20.54 18.21 0.12
N LEU A 123 -20.29 18.07 1.41
CA LEU A 123 -19.25 18.78 2.16
C LEU A 123 -17.95 17.98 2.31
N GLY A 124 -18.04 16.65 2.28
CA GLY A 124 -16.90 15.75 2.40
C GLY A 124 -17.28 14.28 2.34
N VAL A 125 -16.36 13.45 1.85
CA VAL A 125 -16.51 11.99 1.81
C VAL A 125 -15.82 11.37 3.03
N ILE A 126 -16.51 10.47 3.72
CA ILE A 126 -15.92 9.66 4.80
C ILE A 126 -15.44 8.32 4.25
N PHE A 127 -16.30 7.58 3.54
CA PHE A 127 -15.93 6.28 2.98
C PHE A 127 -15.46 6.43 1.54
N GLN A 128 -14.18 6.15 1.31
CA GLN A 128 -13.61 6.13 -0.03
C GLN A 128 -14.15 4.96 -0.85
N HIS A 129 -14.51 3.84 -0.24
CA HIS A 129 -15.18 2.74 -0.91
C HIS A 129 -16.50 2.45 -0.21
N SER A 130 -17.56 2.30 -0.98
CA SER A 130 -18.85 2.02 -0.40
C SER A 130 -18.89 0.63 0.25
N PRO A 131 -19.51 0.51 1.43
CA PRO A 131 -19.58 -0.75 2.17
C PRO A 131 -20.70 -1.70 1.72
N TYR A 132 -21.59 -1.32 0.79
CA TYR A 132 -22.72 -2.20 0.46
C TYR A 132 -22.25 -3.47 -0.25
N THR A 133 -22.92 -4.56 0.12
CA THR A 133 -22.83 -5.86 -0.52
C THR A 133 -24.21 -6.51 -0.54
N LEU A 134 -24.42 -7.43 -1.48
CA LEU A 134 -25.61 -8.28 -1.49
C LEU A 134 -25.25 -9.66 -0.95
N LEU A 135 -25.91 -10.07 0.14
CA LEU A 135 -25.70 -11.35 0.78
C LEU A 135 -26.76 -12.35 0.35
N MET A 136 -26.34 -13.58 0.02
CA MET A 136 -27.23 -14.71 -0.26
C MET A 136 -26.79 -15.93 0.55
N PRO A 137 -27.70 -16.77 1.08
CA PRO A 137 -27.31 -17.98 1.81
C PRO A 137 -26.51 -18.93 0.91
N LYS A 138 -25.46 -19.56 1.46
CA LYS A 138 -24.68 -20.58 0.74
C LYS A 138 -25.44 -21.91 0.72
N ILE A 139 -26.41 -22.02 -0.18
CA ILE A 139 -27.19 -23.24 -0.44
C ILE A 139 -26.69 -23.85 -1.77
N THR A 140 -26.80 -25.16 -1.93
CA THR A 140 -26.26 -25.99 -3.04
C THR A 140 -26.64 -25.59 -4.48
N ASN A 141 -27.43 -24.53 -4.68
CA ASN A 141 -27.92 -24.07 -5.99
C ASN A 141 -27.64 -22.58 -6.30
N ILE A 142 -26.85 -21.86 -5.49
CA ILE A 142 -26.47 -20.46 -5.77
C ILE A 142 -24.97 -20.42 -6.06
N GLN A 143 -24.61 -20.14 -7.31
CA GLN A 143 -23.22 -20.03 -7.78
C GLN A 143 -22.88 -18.62 -8.27
N SER A 144 -23.88 -17.84 -8.70
CA SER A 144 -23.68 -16.51 -9.26
C SER A 144 -24.76 -15.53 -8.81
N ILE A 145 -24.51 -14.24 -9.03
CA ILE A 145 -25.49 -13.18 -8.76
C ILE A 145 -26.77 -13.36 -9.59
N HIS A 146 -26.72 -14.01 -10.76
CA HIS A 146 -27.89 -14.25 -11.60
C HIS A 146 -28.90 -15.23 -10.98
N ASP A 147 -28.50 -16.02 -9.97
CA ASP A 147 -29.41 -16.94 -9.27
C ASP A 147 -30.43 -16.21 -8.38
N ILE A 148 -30.31 -14.89 -8.26
CA ILE A 148 -31.25 -14.03 -7.53
C ILE A 148 -32.54 -13.74 -8.30
N VAL A 149 -32.58 -14.01 -9.61
CA VAL A 149 -33.76 -13.76 -10.44
C VAL A 149 -34.97 -14.57 -9.92
N GLY A 150 -36.10 -13.89 -9.72
CA GLY A 150 -37.34 -14.45 -9.19
C GLY A 150 -37.35 -14.71 -7.67
N LYS A 151 -36.26 -14.36 -6.96
CA LYS A 151 -36.12 -14.58 -5.51
C LYS A 151 -36.62 -13.40 -4.68
N LYS A 152 -36.82 -13.65 -3.39
CA LYS A 152 -37.21 -12.63 -2.41
C LYS A 152 -35.97 -11.88 -1.93
N VAL A 153 -35.88 -10.59 -2.25
CA VAL A 153 -34.69 -9.78 -1.97
C VAL A 153 -35.07 -8.56 -1.15
N MET A 154 -34.31 -8.28 -0.10
CA MET A 154 -34.35 -7.00 0.60
C MET A 154 -33.20 -6.13 0.11
N ILE A 155 -33.51 -5.01 -0.54
CA ILE A 155 -32.54 -3.98 -0.93
C ILE A 155 -32.93 -2.71 -0.19
N ALA A 156 -31.98 -2.09 0.53
CA ALA A 156 -32.21 -0.84 1.23
C ALA A 156 -32.39 0.33 0.25
N ASP A 157 -33.26 1.28 0.58
CA ASP A 157 -33.65 2.42 -0.28
C ASP A 157 -32.48 3.33 -0.72
N GLN A 158 -31.31 3.23 -0.08
CA GLN A 158 -30.11 4.01 -0.41
C GLN A 158 -28.94 3.17 -0.93
N ALA A 159 -29.22 1.93 -1.30
CA ALA A 159 -28.26 1.01 -1.89
C ALA A 159 -28.28 1.11 -3.42
N ASP A 160 -28.35 2.33 -3.96
CA ASP A 160 -28.46 2.59 -5.40
C ASP A 160 -27.28 2.00 -6.21
N GLU A 161 -26.12 1.81 -5.58
CA GLU A 161 -25.00 1.12 -6.20
C GLU A 161 -25.21 -0.39 -6.36
N LEU A 162 -26.02 -1.04 -5.49
CA LEU A 162 -26.42 -2.43 -5.68
C LEU A 162 -27.42 -2.50 -6.83
N ILE A 163 -28.28 -1.51 -6.98
CA ILE A 163 -29.19 -1.40 -8.13
C ILE A 163 -28.37 -1.21 -9.41
N ALA A 164 -27.37 -0.32 -9.39
CA ALA A 164 -26.47 -0.12 -10.50
C ALA A 164 -25.72 -1.40 -10.87
N TYR A 165 -25.25 -2.15 -9.86
CA TYR A 165 -24.60 -3.45 -10.04
C TYR A 165 -25.53 -4.49 -10.68
N LEU A 166 -26.76 -4.62 -10.18
CA LEU A 166 -27.75 -5.52 -10.77
C LEU A 166 -28.06 -5.14 -12.23
N ASN A 167 -28.21 -3.85 -12.52
CA ASN A 167 -28.45 -3.37 -13.89
C ASN A 167 -27.26 -3.66 -14.82
N GLN A 168 -26.02 -3.46 -14.35
CA GLN A 168 -24.82 -3.79 -15.13
C GLN A 168 -24.72 -5.29 -15.44
N GLU A 169 -25.14 -6.14 -14.51
CA GLU A 169 -25.28 -7.59 -14.70
C GLU A 169 -26.56 -7.99 -15.47
N SER A 170 -27.27 -7.04 -16.07
CA SER A 170 -28.51 -7.26 -16.82
C SER A 170 -29.66 -7.89 -16.00
N ILE A 171 -29.69 -7.67 -14.68
CA ILE A 171 -30.73 -8.11 -13.75
C ILE A 171 -31.64 -6.92 -13.42
N SER A 172 -32.80 -6.85 -14.08
CA SER A 172 -33.81 -5.82 -13.79
C SER A 172 -34.47 -6.05 -12.42
N LEU A 173 -34.74 -4.98 -11.68
CA LEU A 173 -35.49 -5.01 -10.42
C LEU A 173 -36.88 -5.66 -10.58
N GLU A 174 -37.51 -5.57 -11.76
CA GLU A 174 -38.80 -6.20 -12.06
C GLU A 174 -38.74 -7.72 -12.07
N SER A 175 -37.53 -8.28 -12.27
CA SER A 175 -37.28 -9.72 -12.23
C SER A 175 -37.15 -10.24 -10.80
N LEU A 176 -37.14 -9.35 -9.79
CA LEU A 176 -36.96 -9.67 -8.38
C LEU A 176 -38.25 -9.48 -7.58
N SER A 177 -38.44 -10.28 -6.53
CA SER A 177 -39.49 -10.03 -5.54
C SER A 177 -38.91 -9.15 -4.42
N ILE A 178 -38.94 -7.82 -4.62
CA ILE A 178 -38.41 -6.87 -3.63
C ILE A 178 -39.33 -6.79 -2.41
N ILE A 179 -38.76 -7.04 -1.25
CA ILE A 179 -39.43 -6.95 0.06
C ILE A 179 -38.87 -5.73 0.81
N PRO A 180 -39.71 -4.97 1.55
CA PRO A 180 -39.22 -3.88 2.38
C PRO A 180 -38.10 -4.33 3.32
N HIS A 181 -37.00 -3.58 3.32
CA HIS A 181 -35.80 -3.93 4.08
C HIS A 181 -36.06 -3.87 5.59
N SER A 182 -35.86 -5.00 6.29
CA SER A 182 -36.09 -5.08 7.74
C SER A 182 -34.91 -4.61 8.60
N PHE A 183 -33.73 -4.47 7.98
CA PHE A 183 -32.45 -4.17 8.66
C PHE A 183 -32.08 -5.19 9.74
N ASN A 184 -32.68 -6.39 9.68
CA ASN A 184 -32.41 -7.48 10.61
C ASN A 184 -31.79 -8.68 9.86
N PRO A 185 -30.48 -8.94 10.02
CA PRO A 185 -29.81 -10.05 9.34
C PRO A 185 -30.40 -11.42 9.63
N ARG A 186 -31.17 -11.57 10.73
CA ARG A 186 -31.87 -12.82 11.04
C ARG A 186 -32.89 -13.22 10.00
N ASP A 187 -33.46 -12.27 9.25
CA ASP A 187 -34.43 -12.61 8.21
C ASP A 187 -33.80 -13.40 7.06
N LEU A 188 -32.50 -13.21 6.80
CA LEU A 188 -31.71 -14.04 5.89
C LEU A 188 -31.45 -15.43 6.49
N MET A 189 -31.09 -15.50 7.78
CA MET A 189 -30.81 -16.78 8.46
C MET A 189 -32.06 -17.66 8.63
N GLU A 190 -33.20 -17.05 8.89
CA GLU A 190 -34.50 -17.71 9.07
C GLU A 190 -35.16 -18.06 7.72
N GLY A 191 -34.52 -17.74 6.59
CA GLY A 191 -35.01 -18.05 5.25
C GLY A 191 -36.26 -17.27 4.83
N LYS A 192 -36.51 -16.09 5.44
CA LYS A 192 -37.62 -15.21 5.03
C LYS A 192 -37.33 -14.53 3.70
N VAL A 193 -36.04 -14.34 3.39
CA VAL A 193 -35.53 -13.77 2.15
C VAL A 193 -34.37 -14.61 1.64
N ASP A 194 -34.17 -14.57 0.32
CA ASP A 194 -33.10 -15.27 -0.38
C ASP A 194 -31.88 -14.35 -0.65
N GLY A 195 -32.11 -13.03 -0.62
CA GLY A 195 -31.07 -12.01 -0.81
C GLY A 195 -31.29 -10.82 0.14
N PHE A 196 -30.20 -10.27 0.65
CA PHE A 196 -30.23 -9.22 1.68
C PHE A 196 -29.09 -8.23 1.47
N SER A 197 -29.40 -6.95 1.24
CA SER A 197 -28.39 -5.90 1.18
C SER A 197 -27.80 -5.65 2.57
N ALA A 198 -26.48 -5.67 2.69
CA ALA A 198 -25.76 -5.51 3.94
C ALA A 198 -24.65 -4.49 3.81
N TYR A 199 -24.23 -3.92 4.93
CA TYR A 199 -22.94 -3.26 5.06
C TYR A 199 -21.90 -4.30 5.48
N THR A 200 -20.81 -4.39 4.73
CA THR A 200 -19.62 -5.18 5.08
C THR A 200 -19.00 -4.78 6.42
N THR A 201 -19.32 -3.59 6.93
CA THR A 201 -18.86 -3.12 8.24
C THR A 201 -19.75 -3.55 9.41
N ASN A 202 -20.95 -4.08 9.16
CA ASN A 202 -21.94 -4.32 10.21
C ASN A 202 -22.57 -5.72 10.15
N GLU A 203 -23.47 -5.98 9.19
CA GLU A 203 -24.28 -7.20 9.20
C GLU A 203 -23.45 -8.47 8.94
N THR A 204 -22.38 -8.38 8.15
CA THR A 204 -21.44 -9.50 7.93
C THR A 204 -20.81 -9.96 9.23
N GLY A 205 -20.33 -9.04 10.07
CA GLY A 205 -19.75 -9.37 11.38
C GLY A 205 -20.75 -9.99 12.37
N TYR A 206 -22.04 -9.68 12.21
CA TYR A 206 -23.09 -10.40 12.95
C TYR A 206 -23.25 -11.85 12.46
N LEU A 207 -23.39 -12.05 11.15
CA LEU A 207 -23.57 -13.37 10.53
C LEU A 207 -22.36 -14.30 10.75
N ASP A 208 -21.15 -13.77 10.61
CA ASP A 208 -19.90 -14.51 10.82
C ASP A 208 -19.82 -15.08 12.24
N ARG A 209 -20.22 -14.30 13.25
CA ARG A 209 -20.26 -14.75 14.65
C ARG A 209 -21.34 -15.77 14.94
N GLN A 210 -22.41 -15.78 14.16
CA GLN A 210 -23.42 -16.84 14.23
C GLN A 210 -23.01 -18.09 13.43
N GLY A 211 -21.86 -18.08 12.76
CA GLY A 211 -21.41 -19.17 11.88
C GLY A 211 -22.30 -19.37 10.66
N PHE A 212 -23.03 -18.33 10.24
CA PHE A 212 -23.93 -18.42 9.10
C PHE A 212 -23.14 -18.31 7.79
N ASN A 213 -23.26 -19.31 6.91
CA ASN A 213 -22.56 -19.32 5.63
C ASN A 213 -23.36 -18.58 4.56
N TYR A 214 -22.73 -17.57 3.95
CA TYR A 214 -23.32 -16.76 2.88
C TYR A 214 -22.32 -16.49 1.76
N HIS A 215 -22.84 -16.21 0.56
CA HIS A 215 -22.12 -15.56 -0.52
C HIS A 215 -22.31 -14.04 -0.42
N SER A 216 -21.22 -13.30 -0.65
CA SER A 216 -21.21 -11.84 -0.65
C SER A 216 -20.88 -11.35 -2.06
N PHE A 217 -21.79 -10.60 -2.66
CA PHE A 217 -21.63 -10.03 -4.00
C PHE A 217 -21.46 -8.51 -3.89
N SER A 218 -20.23 -8.04 -4.12
CA SER A 218 -19.89 -6.63 -4.00
C SER A 218 -19.94 -5.93 -5.38
N PRO A 219 -20.57 -4.74 -5.50
CA PRO A 219 -20.52 -3.92 -6.71
C PRO A 219 -19.11 -3.69 -7.26
N ARG A 220 -18.12 -3.64 -6.36
CA ARG A 220 -16.71 -3.43 -6.71
C ARG A 220 -16.13 -4.52 -7.59
N SER A 221 -16.61 -5.77 -7.51
CA SER A 221 -16.14 -6.83 -8.41
C SER A 221 -16.58 -6.63 -9.86
N ALA A 222 -17.60 -5.81 -10.10
CA ALA A 222 -18.07 -5.43 -11.43
C ALA A 222 -17.57 -4.04 -11.88
N GLY A 223 -16.67 -3.41 -11.12
CA GLY A 223 -16.12 -2.09 -11.45
C GLY A 223 -16.96 -0.91 -10.96
N ILE A 224 -18.05 -1.14 -10.21
CA ILE A 224 -18.83 -0.07 -9.56
C ILE A 224 -18.22 0.23 -8.20
N ASP A 225 -17.48 1.35 -8.11
CA ASP A 225 -16.77 1.76 -6.90
C ASP A 225 -17.14 3.18 -6.47
N PHE A 226 -18.31 3.31 -5.84
CA PHE A 226 -18.84 4.59 -5.39
C PHE A 226 -18.31 4.97 -4.00
N TYR A 227 -18.50 6.24 -3.64
CA TYR A 227 -18.30 6.68 -2.26
C TYR A 227 -19.41 6.10 -1.36
N GLY A 228 -19.06 5.75 -0.12
CA GLY A 228 -20.03 5.30 0.88
C GLY A 228 -20.70 6.50 1.56
N ASP A 229 -20.39 6.72 2.84
CA ASP A 229 -20.95 7.84 3.60
C ASP A 229 -20.34 9.19 3.21
N ASN A 230 -21.21 10.12 2.88
CA ASN A 230 -20.94 11.49 2.50
C ASN A 230 -21.60 12.45 3.50
N LEU A 231 -20.81 13.37 4.04
CA LEU A 231 -21.34 14.50 4.80
C LEU A 231 -21.92 15.52 3.84
N PHE A 232 -23.17 15.95 4.04
CA PHE A 232 -23.84 16.91 3.16
C PHE A 232 -24.68 17.94 3.94
N THR A 233 -25.09 19.00 3.25
CA THR A 233 -26.02 20.02 3.73
C THR A 233 -26.92 20.50 2.58
N SER A 234 -27.75 21.52 2.83
CA SER A 234 -28.53 22.18 1.79
C SER A 234 -27.84 23.45 1.27
N GLU A 235 -28.10 23.82 0.01
CA GLU A 235 -27.65 25.11 -0.53
C GLU A 235 -28.16 26.29 0.30
N LYS A 236 -29.36 26.17 0.86
CA LYS A 236 -29.96 27.16 1.75
C LYS A 236 -29.08 27.41 2.99
N GLU A 237 -28.50 26.36 3.56
CA GLU A 237 -27.62 26.47 4.72
C GLU A 237 -26.27 27.12 4.34
N ILE A 238 -25.70 26.76 3.19
CA ILE A 238 -24.48 27.39 2.68
C ILE A 238 -24.69 28.88 2.42
N ASN A 239 -25.81 29.25 1.78
CA ASN A 239 -26.12 30.64 1.46
C ASN A 239 -26.43 31.49 2.69
N LYS A 240 -27.06 30.90 3.72
CA LYS A 240 -27.47 31.61 4.93
C LYS A 240 -26.37 31.66 6.00
N ASN A 241 -25.62 30.57 6.17
CA ASN A 241 -24.66 30.38 7.26
C ASN A 241 -23.32 29.79 6.75
N PRO A 242 -22.61 30.43 5.80
CA PRO A 242 -21.41 29.86 5.17
C PRO A 242 -20.27 29.59 6.18
N GLU A 243 -20.10 30.47 7.17
CA GLU A 243 -19.08 30.31 8.22
C GLU A 243 -19.37 29.10 9.12
N ARG A 244 -20.65 28.86 9.42
CA ARG A 244 -21.09 27.70 10.21
C ARG A 244 -20.84 26.40 9.47
N VAL A 245 -21.10 26.36 8.16
CA VAL A 245 -20.83 25.18 7.32
C VAL A 245 -19.34 24.82 7.33
N GLU A 246 -18.47 25.80 7.11
CA GLU A 246 -17.02 25.56 7.13
C GLU A 246 -16.51 25.18 8.53
N ALA A 247 -17.01 25.84 9.57
CA ALA A 247 -16.69 25.52 10.96
C ALA A 247 -17.08 24.09 11.34
N PHE A 248 -18.31 23.68 11.00
CA PHE A 248 -18.82 22.34 11.26
C PHE A 248 -18.04 21.28 10.50
N ARG A 249 -17.81 21.50 9.19
CA ARG A 249 -17.02 20.61 8.34
C ARG A 249 -15.62 20.41 8.90
N LYS A 250 -14.90 21.49 9.21
CA LYS A 250 -13.53 21.44 9.73
C LYS A 250 -13.46 20.72 11.08
N ALA A 251 -14.38 21.01 12.00
CA ALA A 251 -14.46 20.33 13.30
C ALA A 251 -14.74 18.82 13.14
N SER A 252 -15.61 18.45 12.21
CA SER A 252 -15.93 17.04 11.89
C SER A 252 -14.71 16.28 11.39
N MET A 253 -13.89 16.89 10.51
CA MET A 253 -12.67 16.26 9.98
C MET A 253 -11.60 16.06 11.07
N LEU A 254 -11.49 16.99 12.02
CA LEU A 254 -10.62 16.81 13.19
C LEU A 254 -11.09 15.65 14.08
N GLY A 255 -12.41 15.52 14.27
CA GLY A 255 -13.01 14.41 15.02
C GLY A 255 -12.73 13.06 14.37
N TRP A 256 -12.93 12.95 13.05
CA TRP A 256 -12.61 11.73 12.30
C TRP A 256 -11.14 11.33 12.39
N ASN A 257 -10.22 12.30 12.23
CA ASN A 257 -8.79 12.06 12.40
C ASN A 257 -8.45 11.57 13.82
N TYR A 258 -9.13 12.09 14.85
CA TYR A 258 -8.94 11.63 16.22
C TYR A 258 -9.47 10.20 16.41
N ALA A 259 -10.64 9.89 15.88
CA ALA A 259 -11.29 8.60 16.03
C ALA A 259 -10.45 7.45 15.46
N PHE A 260 -9.88 7.60 14.27
CA PHE A 260 -9.01 6.57 13.68
C PHE A 260 -7.67 6.39 14.41
N LYS A 261 -7.18 7.43 15.11
CA LYS A 261 -5.97 7.36 15.93
C LYS A 261 -6.21 6.79 17.33
N ASN A 262 -7.46 6.76 17.80
CA ASN A 262 -7.81 6.36 19.16
C ASN A 262 -9.08 5.45 19.17
N PRO A 263 -9.09 4.31 18.46
CA PRO A 263 -10.28 3.47 18.32
C PRO A 263 -10.82 3.00 19.67
N ASP A 264 -9.97 2.50 20.57
CA ASP A 264 -10.34 1.96 21.89
C ASP A 264 -11.16 2.97 22.71
N LYS A 265 -10.67 4.21 22.77
CA LYS A 265 -11.33 5.30 23.52
C LYS A 265 -12.68 5.66 22.94
N ILE A 266 -12.83 5.58 21.62
CA ILE A 266 -14.10 5.90 20.95
C ILE A 266 -15.09 4.74 21.08
N ILE A 267 -14.62 3.50 21.04
CA ILE A 267 -15.46 2.32 21.32
C ILE A 267 -16.03 2.42 22.73
N ASP A 268 -15.18 2.68 23.73
CA ASP A 268 -15.60 2.89 25.12
C ASP A 268 -16.61 4.05 25.25
N LEU A 269 -16.36 5.14 24.53
CA LEU A 269 -17.26 6.30 24.50
C LEU A 269 -18.63 5.93 23.93
N ILE A 270 -18.66 5.20 22.81
CA ILE A 270 -19.91 4.77 22.16
C ILE A 270 -20.71 3.89 23.13
N LEU A 271 -20.06 2.88 23.72
CA LEU A 271 -20.70 1.96 24.68
C LEU A 271 -21.23 2.67 25.93
N LYS A 272 -20.51 3.70 26.41
CA LYS A 272 -20.86 4.42 27.62
C LYS A 272 -21.95 5.47 27.43
N LYS A 273 -21.94 6.19 26.30
CA LYS A 273 -22.71 7.42 26.11
C LYS A 273 -23.78 7.33 25.02
N TYR A 274 -23.58 6.51 23.99
CA TYR A 274 -24.42 6.53 22.79
C TYR A 274 -25.26 5.26 22.61
N SER A 275 -24.66 4.07 22.67
CA SER A 275 -25.40 2.82 22.45
C SER A 275 -24.68 1.61 23.01
N THR A 276 -25.46 0.70 23.63
CA THR A 276 -25.01 -0.61 24.12
C THR A 276 -25.53 -1.77 23.27
N ARG A 277 -26.15 -1.49 22.11
CA ARG A 277 -26.72 -2.53 21.23
C ARG A 277 -25.63 -3.48 20.69
N ASN A 278 -24.46 -2.91 20.38
CA ASN A 278 -23.32 -3.62 19.84
C ASN A 278 -22.31 -3.89 20.95
N THR A 279 -21.60 -5.02 20.88
CA THR A 279 -20.53 -5.34 21.83
C THR A 279 -19.24 -4.59 21.47
N SER A 280 -18.28 -4.53 22.39
CA SER A 280 -16.96 -3.96 22.12
C SER A 280 -16.30 -4.65 20.93
N GLU A 281 -16.39 -5.98 20.86
CA GLU A 281 -15.84 -6.79 19.77
C GLU A 281 -16.51 -6.46 18.43
N HIS A 282 -17.82 -6.17 18.43
CA HIS A 282 -18.51 -5.72 17.21
C HIS A 282 -17.98 -4.37 16.72
N LEU A 283 -17.81 -3.41 17.62
CA LEU A 283 -17.34 -2.08 17.26
C LEU A 283 -15.88 -2.11 16.79
N TYR A 284 -15.05 -3.04 17.31
CA TYR A 284 -13.71 -3.31 16.77
C TYR A 284 -13.74 -3.93 15.38
N TYR A 285 -14.66 -4.88 15.13
CA TYR A 285 -14.86 -5.43 13.79
C TYR A 285 -15.22 -4.32 12.80
N GLU A 286 -16.18 -3.48 13.17
CA GLU A 286 -16.63 -2.33 12.37
C GLU A 286 -15.47 -1.37 12.08
N TYR A 287 -14.67 -1.00 13.08
CA TYR A 287 -13.45 -0.20 12.91
C TYR A 287 -12.49 -0.83 11.90
N ASN A 288 -12.17 -2.12 12.05
CA ASN A 288 -11.21 -2.81 11.18
C ASN A 288 -11.69 -2.84 9.71
N GLN A 289 -12.98 -3.09 9.47
CA GLN A 289 -13.55 -3.04 8.13
C GLN A 289 -13.49 -1.61 7.56
N MET A 290 -13.83 -0.61 8.38
CA MET A 290 -13.78 0.79 7.97
C MET A 290 -12.38 1.26 7.58
N VAL A 291 -11.31 0.80 8.22
CA VAL A 291 -9.92 1.18 7.84
C VAL A 291 -9.64 0.87 6.38
N SER A 292 -10.14 -0.27 5.87
CA SER A 292 -9.95 -0.67 4.47
C SER A 292 -10.77 0.17 3.47
N LEU A 293 -11.94 0.66 3.90
CA LEU A 293 -12.88 1.41 3.07
C LEU A 293 -12.66 2.93 3.10
N VAL A 294 -12.17 3.47 4.22
CA VAL A 294 -11.91 4.91 4.42
C VAL A 294 -10.49 5.28 4.00
N GLN A 295 -9.54 4.34 4.09
CA GLN A 295 -8.12 4.53 3.74
C GLN A 295 -7.48 5.80 4.34
N PRO A 296 -7.58 6.02 5.68
CA PRO A 296 -7.17 7.28 6.31
C PRO A 296 -5.65 7.54 6.28
N LYS A 297 -4.83 6.56 5.88
CA LYS A 297 -3.38 6.72 5.68
C LYS A 297 -3.01 7.18 4.26
N LEU A 298 -3.92 7.05 3.30
CA LEU A 298 -3.70 7.33 1.88
C LEU A 298 -4.41 8.61 1.42
N VAL A 299 -5.60 8.88 1.98
CA VAL A 299 -6.45 10.02 1.59
C VAL A 299 -6.87 10.80 2.82
N ASP A 300 -6.80 12.14 2.74
CA ASP A 300 -7.30 13.02 3.80
C ASP A 300 -8.80 12.81 4.00
N ILE A 301 -9.23 12.65 5.25
CA ILE A 301 -10.65 12.47 5.55
C ILE A 301 -11.44 13.72 5.12
N GLY A 302 -12.56 13.51 4.41
CA GLY A 302 -13.36 14.58 3.82
C GLY A 302 -12.88 15.06 2.46
N TYR A 303 -11.77 14.51 1.94
CA TYR A 303 -11.33 14.80 0.57
C TYR A 303 -12.35 14.27 -0.44
N MET A 304 -12.63 15.09 -1.46
CA MET A 304 -13.52 14.77 -2.56
C MET A 304 -12.80 15.00 -3.87
N ASN A 305 -12.75 13.98 -4.73
CA ASN A 305 -12.25 14.13 -6.09
C ASN A 305 -13.41 14.45 -7.05
N PRO A 306 -13.43 15.61 -7.73
CA PRO A 306 -14.48 15.95 -8.68
C PRO A 306 -14.53 15.02 -9.90
N GLY A 307 -13.39 14.49 -10.35
CA GLY A 307 -13.32 13.50 -11.42
C GLY A 307 -13.96 12.18 -11.03
N ARG A 308 -13.87 11.78 -9.76
CA ARG A 308 -14.54 10.58 -9.26
C ARG A 308 -16.06 10.76 -9.14
N TRP A 309 -16.53 11.94 -8.71
CA TRP A 309 -17.95 12.27 -8.77
C TRP A 309 -18.49 12.28 -10.20
N ARG A 310 -17.69 12.72 -11.17
CA ARG A 310 -18.03 12.59 -12.60
C ARG A 310 -18.14 11.14 -13.03
N HIS A 311 -17.19 10.29 -12.68
CA HIS A 311 -17.28 8.85 -12.98
C HIS A 311 -18.52 8.18 -12.38
N ILE A 312 -18.91 8.55 -11.15
CA ILE A 312 -20.16 8.07 -10.52
C ILE A 312 -21.38 8.54 -11.33
N ALA A 313 -21.40 9.80 -11.76
CA ALA A 313 -22.47 10.35 -12.61
C ALA A 313 -22.55 9.62 -13.96
N ASP A 314 -21.40 9.40 -14.60
CA ASP A 314 -21.29 8.68 -15.88
C ASP A 314 -21.78 7.23 -15.74
N THR A 315 -21.43 6.55 -14.63
CA THR A 315 -21.92 5.18 -14.35
C THR A 315 -23.45 5.15 -14.18
N TYR A 316 -24.04 6.14 -13.53
CA TYR A 316 -25.50 6.24 -13.46
C TYR A 316 -26.14 6.58 -14.81
N ALA A 317 -25.46 7.39 -15.64
CA ALA A 317 -25.95 7.74 -16.97
C ALA A 317 -25.92 6.53 -17.92
N ASP A 318 -24.84 5.74 -17.90
CA ASP A 318 -24.69 4.50 -18.67
C ASP A 318 -25.78 3.46 -18.34
N LEU A 319 -26.40 3.57 -17.16
CA LEU A 319 -27.47 2.70 -16.66
C LEU A 319 -28.87 3.32 -16.74
N ASP A 320 -29.04 4.41 -17.51
CA ASP A 320 -30.31 5.15 -17.68
C ASP A 320 -30.92 5.69 -16.36
N MET A 321 -30.11 5.84 -15.31
CA MET A 321 -30.54 6.37 -14.01
C MET A 321 -30.30 7.89 -13.89
N LEU A 322 -29.53 8.47 -14.80
CA LEU A 322 -29.18 9.89 -14.87
C LEU A 322 -29.11 10.34 -16.34
N GLU A 323 -29.35 11.62 -16.62
CA GLU A 323 -29.22 12.16 -17.98
C GLU A 323 -27.75 12.12 -18.46
N GLU A 324 -27.53 11.77 -19.74
CA GLU A 324 -26.22 11.85 -20.38
C GLU A 324 -25.65 13.29 -20.29
N ASN A 325 -24.37 13.41 -19.91
CA ASN A 325 -23.67 14.69 -19.71
C ASN A 325 -24.26 15.58 -18.59
N TYR A 326 -24.80 14.99 -17.53
CA TYR A 326 -25.27 15.73 -16.36
C TYR A 326 -24.20 16.64 -15.73
N HIS A 327 -24.52 17.93 -15.57
CA HIS A 327 -23.66 18.91 -14.92
C HIS A 327 -24.00 19.07 -13.43
N PHE A 328 -23.12 18.59 -12.54
CA PHE A 328 -23.28 18.68 -11.09
C PHE A 328 -22.72 19.99 -10.49
N GLU A 329 -22.85 21.13 -11.18
CA GLU A 329 -22.45 22.42 -10.61
C GLU A 329 -23.26 22.72 -9.34
N GLY A 330 -22.61 23.25 -8.31
CA GLY A 330 -23.23 23.50 -7.01
C GLY A 330 -23.33 22.27 -6.08
N PHE A 331 -23.16 21.05 -6.61
CA PHE A 331 -23.27 19.81 -5.83
C PHE A 331 -22.08 19.56 -4.89
N ILE A 332 -20.86 19.92 -5.31
CA ILE A 332 -19.64 19.76 -4.50
C ILE A 332 -19.34 21.08 -3.80
N TYR A 333 -19.21 21.05 -2.48
CA TYR A 333 -18.86 22.22 -1.70
C TYR A 333 -17.44 22.73 -2.00
N ASP A 334 -17.34 24.00 -2.35
CA ASP A 334 -16.07 24.71 -2.45
C ASP A 334 -15.93 25.72 -1.29
N SER A 335 -14.89 25.54 -0.49
CA SER A 335 -14.52 26.45 0.61
C SER A 335 -14.11 27.86 0.15
N LYS A 336 -13.94 28.10 -1.15
CA LYS A 336 -13.56 29.39 -1.74
C LYS A 336 -14.65 29.88 -2.71
N PRO A 337 -15.66 30.62 -2.24
CA PRO A 337 -16.71 31.11 -3.13
C PRO A 337 -16.15 32.08 -4.18
N PRO A 338 -16.70 32.10 -5.41
CA PRO A 338 -16.34 33.09 -6.42
C PRO A 338 -16.74 34.51 -5.95
N ILE A 339 -15.83 35.47 -6.15
CA ILE A 339 -16.01 36.85 -5.69
C ILE A 339 -17.16 37.50 -6.47
N ASN A 340 -18.25 37.86 -5.78
CA ASN A 340 -19.37 38.58 -6.38
C ASN A 340 -18.95 40.03 -6.72
N MET A 341 -18.71 40.27 -8.01
CA MET A 341 -18.26 41.56 -8.55
C MET A 341 -19.38 42.63 -8.66
N PHE A 342 -20.62 42.34 -8.28
CA PHE A 342 -21.75 43.27 -8.45
C PHE A 342 -21.53 44.64 -7.76
N TRP A 343 -21.00 44.63 -6.54
CA TRP A 343 -20.65 45.87 -5.82
C TRP A 343 -19.49 46.63 -6.46
N TRP A 344 -18.59 45.92 -7.14
CA TRP A 344 -17.53 46.55 -7.92
C TRP A 344 -18.07 47.21 -9.20
N TYR A 345 -19.05 46.61 -9.87
CA TYR A 345 -19.70 47.20 -11.04
C TYR A 345 -20.56 48.42 -10.69
N THR A 346 -21.30 48.39 -9.58
CA THR A 346 -22.09 49.55 -9.13
C THR A 346 -21.18 50.69 -8.64
N ALA A 347 -20.09 50.35 -7.93
CA ALA A 347 -19.05 51.32 -7.58
C ALA A 347 -18.37 51.92 -8.82
N PHE A 348 -18.13 51.13 -9.86
CA PHE A 348 -17.55 51.58 -11.13
C PHE A 348 -18.49 52.53 -11.90
N ILE A 349 -19.78 52.24 -11.95
CA ILE A 349 -20.78 53.13 -12.59
C ILE A 349 -20.92 54.45 -11.82
N ALA A 350 -20.94 54.39 -10.48
CA ALA A 350 -20.94 55.60 -9.65
C ALA A 350 -19.65 56.41 -9.82
N LEU A 351 -18.49 55.75 -9.93
CA LEU A 351 -17.20 56.37 -10.23
C LEU A 351 -17.20 57.04 -11.60
N LEU A 352 -17.88 56.46 -12.60
CA LEU A 352 -18.01 57.03 -13.94
C LEU A 352 -18.85 58.32 -13.95
N PHE A 353 -19.93 58.36 -13.17
CA PHE A 353 -20.74 59.56 -12.96
C PHE A 353 -19.96 60.65 -12.20
N ILE A 354 -19.17 60.26 -11.20
CA ILE A 354 -18.28 61.16 -10.46
C ILE A 354 -17.16 61.69 -11.37
N MET A 355 -16.58 60.85 -12.24
CA MET A 355 -15.59 61.27 -13.24
C MET A 355 -16.15 62.26 -14.26
N LEU A 356 -17.41 62.09 -14.69
CA LEU A 356 -18.07 63.02 -15.61
C LEU A 356 -18.28 64.41 -14.98
N LEU A 357 -18.64 64.43 -13.69
CA LEU A 357 -18.78 65.65 -12.88
C LEU A 357 -17.41 66.29 -12.58
N ILE A 358 -16.38 65.48 -12.33
CA ILE A 358 -15.00 65.93 -12.13
C ILE A 358 -14.45 66.50 -13.45
N SER A 359 -14.74 65.89 -14.60
CA SER A 359 -14.29 66.35 -15.92
C SER A 359 -14.84 67.74 -16.28
N THR A 360 -16.10 68.02 -15.95
CA THR A 360 -16.69 69.36 -16.10
C THR A 360 -16.09 70.39 -15.13
N LEU A 361 -15.67 69.97 -13.94
CA LEU A 361 -14.88 70.78 -13.00
C LEU A 361 -13.40 70.92 -13.43
N HIS A 362 -12.85 69.94 -14.13
CA HIS A 362 -11.45 69.86 -14.60
C HIS A 362 -11.18 70.86 -15.72
N TYR A 363 -12.15 71.06 -16.62
CA TYR A 363 -12.07 72.11 -17.64
C TYR A 363 -11.95 73.53 -17.03
N ARG A 364 -12.46 73.75 -15.80
CA ARG A 364 -12.24 74.97 -15.01
C ARG A 364 -10.91 74.99 -14.26
N ASN A 365 -10.34 73.82 -13.91
CA ASN A 365 -9.06 73.68 -13.21
C ASN A 365 -7.84 73.68 -14.16
N ARG A 366 -8.04 73.67 -15.48
CA ARG A 366 -6.98 73.68 -16.51
C ARG A 366 -5.91 74.77 -16.33
N SER A 367 -6.27 75.87 -15.68
CA SER A 367 -5.36 76.97 -15.33
C SER A 367 -4.38 76.65 -14.17
N LYS A 368 -4.61 75.54 -13.44
CA LYS A 368 -3.74 75.00 -12.37
C LYS A 368 -2.78 73.90 -12.85
N GLU A 369 -2.94 73.40 -14.07
CA GLU A 369 -2.26 72.20 -14.59
C GLU A 369 -0.73 72.33 -14.77
N ARG A 370 -0.17 73.55 -14.79
CA ARG A 370 1.30 73.73 -14.88
C ARG A 370 2.05 73.30 -13.61
N LEU A 371 1.39 73.22 -12.46
CA LEU A 371 1.99 72.76 -11.21
C LEU A 371 1.87 71.23 -11.07
N ILE A 372 0.76 70.67 -11.54
CA ILE A 372 0.44 69.24 -11.49
C ILE A 372 1.33 68.43 -12.46
N ALA A 373 1.68 68.97 -13.63
CA ALA A 373 2.60 68.29 -14.54
C ALA A 373 4.00 68.05 -13.95
N LYS A 374 4.43 68.88 -13.00
CA LYS A 374 5.71 68.73 -12.29
C LYS A 374 5.60 67.65 -11.20
N GLU A 375 4.50 67.62 -10.47
CA GLU A 375 4.15 66.57 -9.50
C GLU A 375 3.88 65.21 -10.18
N GLU A 376 3.36 65.19 -11.41
CA GLU A 376 3.09 63.97 -12.17
C GLU A 376 4.38 63.32 -12.70
N ILE A 377 5.35 64.12 -13.15
CA ILE A 377 6.69 63.62 -13.51
C ILE A 377 7.41 63.10 -12.25
N GLU A 378 7.31 63.82 -11.15
CA GLU A 378 7.89 63.43 -9.87
C GLU A 378 7.24 62.13 -9.34
N PHE A 379 5.91 62.02 -9.40
CA PHE A 379 5.18 60.81 -9.04
C PHE A 379 5.49 59.63 -9.97
N LYS A 380 5.59 59.85 -11.29
CA LYS A 380 5.98 58.80 -12.26
C LYS A 380 7.41 58.29 -12.00
N ASN A 381 8.35 59.19 -11.67
CA ASN A 381 9.70 58.80 -11.31
C ASN A 381 9.76 58.07 -9.96
N ILE A 382 8.99 58.53 -8.96
CA ILE A 382 8.87 57.85 -7.66
C ILE A 382 8.21 56.48 -7.82
N LEU A 383 7.19 56.35 -8.65
CA LEU A 383 6.54 55.07 -8.94
C LEU A 383 7.51 54.11 -9.63
N LEU A 384 8.24 54.58 -10.64
CA LEU A 384 9.23 53.77 -11.36
C LEU A 384 10.37 53.33 -10.43
N SER A 385 10.91 54.24 -9.61
CA SER A 385 11.95 53.88 -8.65
C SER A 385 11.42 52.94 -7.56
N THR A 386 10.19 53.13 -7.09
CA THR A 386 9.55 52.24 -6.12
C THR A 386 9.29 50.85 -6.71
N GLN A 387 8.88 50.77 -7.98
CA GLN A 387 8.73 49.50 -8.68
C GLN A 387 10.07 48.78 -8.86
N GLN A 388 11.13 49.51 -9.21
CA GLN A 388 12.49 48.95 -9.29
C GLN A 388 13.00 48.49 -7.93
N GLU A 389 12.79 49.26 -6.85
CA GLU A 389 13.22 48.90 -5.50
C GLU A 389 12.38 47.79 -4.87
N ALA A 390 11.09 47.68 -5.21
CA ALA A 390 10.23 46.58 -4.79
C ALA A 390 10.49 45.28 -5.56
N SER A 391 11.34 45.31 -6.61
CA SER A 391 11.71 44.12 -7.36
C SER A 391 12.54 43.16 -6.52
N ILE A 392 12.19 41.87 -6.59
CA ILE A 392 12.95 40.78 -5.97
C ILE A 392 14.29 40.56 -6.71
N GLU A 393 14.39 41.06 -7.95
CA GLU A 393 15.56 40.97 -8.81
C GLU A 393 16.47 42.19 -8.67
N GLY A 394 17.78 41.96 -8.74
CA GLY A 394 18.78 43.02 -8.83
C GLY A 394 18.83 43.58 -10.23
N MET A 395 18.38 44.82 -10.40
CA MET A 395 18.32 45.48 -11.71
C MET A 395 19.48 46.48 -11.85
N LEU A 396 20.12 46.48 -13.01
CA LEU A 396 21.16 47.42 -13.42
C LEU A 396 20.86 47.93 -14.84
N ALA A 397 20.70 49.23 -15.00
CA ALA A 397 20.60 49.89 -16.30
C ALA A 397 21.94 50.56 -16.64
N ILE A 398 22.48 50.26 -17.83
CA ILE A 398 23.71 50.84 -18.37
C ILE A 398 23.36 51.61 -19.65
N GLY A 399 23.89 52.83 -19.80
CA GLY A 399 23.69 53.66 -20.99
C GLY A 399 24.49 53.20 -22.21
N ASP A 400 24.20 53.81 -23.36
CA ASP A 400 24.91 53.59 -24.62
C ASP A 400 26.42 53.95 -24.55
N ASN A 401 26.78 54.89 -23.66
CA ASN A 401 28.15 55.28 -23.35
C ASN A 401 28.83 54.40 -22.27
N TYR A 402 28.21 53.29 -21.87
CA TYR A 402 28.66 52.38 -20.81
C TYR A 402 28.71 52.99 -19.41
N HIS A 403 28.05 54.12 -19.18
CA HIS A 403 27.85 54.68 -17.85
C HIS A 403 26.67 54.00 -17.15
N ILE A 404 26.76 53.79 -15.84
CA ILE A 404 25.65 53.23 -15.07
C ILE A 404 24.54 54.29 -14.95
N ILE A 405 23.34 53.98 -15.42
CA ILE A 405 22.16 54.86 -15.35
C ILE A 405 21.44 54.69 -14.02
N SER A 406 21.21 53.45 -13.61
CA SER A 406 20.60 53.14 -12.32
C SER A 406 20.92 51.71 -11.88
N ALA A 407 20.93 51.48 -10.57
CA ALA A 407 20.89 50.15 -9.99
C ALA A 407 19.98 50.21 -8.75
N ASN A 408 19.11 49.22 -8.57
CA ASN A 408 18.28 49.14 -7.36
C ASN A 408 19.08 48.60 -6.16
N GLN A 409 18.56 48.77 -4.95
CA GLN A 409 19.24 48.27 -3.74
C GLN A 409 19.46 46.75 -3.80
N ARG A 410 18.51 46.02 -4.39
CA ARG A 410 18.62 44.57 -4.55
C ARG A 410 19.83 44.14 -5.36
N TYR A 411 20.22 44.89 -6.41
CA TYR A 411 21.41 44.62 -7.20
C TYR A 411 22.69 44.76 -6.36
N ILE A 412 22.77 45.82 -5.55
CA ILE A 412 23.89 46.10 -4.67
C ILE A 412 24.04 44.97 -3.63
N ASP A 413 22.93 44.56 -3.02
CA ASP A 413 22.91 43.50 -2.01
C ASP A 413 23.30 42.14 -2.61
N LEU A 414 22.73 41.78 -3.78
CA LEU A 414 23.01 40.51 -4.44
C LEU A 414 24.49 40.38 -4.82
N TRP A 415 25.05 41.43 -5.39
CA TRP A 415 26.45 41.47 -5.81
C TRP A 415 27.40 41.84 -4.67
N GLN A 416 26.91 42.18 -3.47
CA GLN A 416 27.70 42.61 -2.31
C GLN A 416 28.78 43.63 -2.71
N ILE A 417 28.36 44.70 -3.36
CA ILE A 417 29.23 45.78 -3.85
C ILE A 417 28.98 47.04 -3.03
N ASP A 418 30.00 47.88 -2.90
CA ASP A 418 29.83 49.19 -2.26
C ASP A 418 29.00 50.10 -3.19
N LYS A 419 28.00 50.77 -2.62
CA LYS A 419 27.16 51.73 -3.33
C LYS A 419 27.99 52.85 -3.99
N ALA A 420 29.13 53.22 -3.39
CA ALA A 420 30.05 54.20 -3.95
C ALA A 420 30.56 53.83 -5.36
N VAL A 421 30.65 52.54 -5.69
CA VAL A 421 31.06 52.06 -7.02
C VAL A 421 29.98 52.34 -8.07
N ILE A 422 28.71 52.19 -7.69
CA ILE A 422 27.56 52.51 -8.56
C ILE A 422 27.45 54.03 -8.75
N GLU A 423 27.66 54.81 -7.69
CA GLU A 423 27.58 56.28 -7.73
C GLU A 423 28.72 56.93 -8.53
N ASN A 424 29.89 56.28 -8.62
CA ASN A 424 30.98 56.68 -9.53
C ASN A 424 30.60 56.46 -11.02
N GLY A 425 29.66 55.54 -11.27
CA GLY A 425 29.08 55.26 -12.58
C GLY A 425 30.03 54.69 -13.63
N ASP A 426 31.26 54.32 -13.27
CA ASP A 426 32.19 53.60 -14.15
C ASP A 426 31.90 52.10 -14.14
N ASN A 427 31.28 51.62 -15.23
CA ASN A 427 30.99 50.19 -15.41
C ASN A 427 32.26 49.31 -15.48
N ARG A 428 33.42 49.86 -15.84
CA ARG A 428 34.68 49.08 -15.89
C ARG A 428 35.12 48.63 -14.51
N ASP A 429 34.95 49.48 -13.50
CA ASP A 429 35.31 49.15 -12.13
C ASP A 429 34.32 48.16 -11.50
N LEU A 430 33.03 48.28 -11.83
CA LEU A 430 32.01 47.29 -11.47
C LEU A 430 32.33 45.91 -12.05
N LEU A 431 32.67 45.84 -13.35
CA LEU A 431 33.05 44.58 -14.01
C LEU A 431 34.26 43.92 -13.36
N LYS A 432 35.29 44.69 -12.97
CA LYS A 432 36.48 44.14 -12.26
C LYS A 432 36.11 43.49 -10.92
N ILE A 433 35.07 43.99 -10.25
CA ILE A 433 34.60 43.43 -8.97
C ILE A 433 33.77 42.17 -9.22
N ILE A 434 32.85 42.20 -10.20
CA ILE A 434 31.98 41.08 -10.55
C ILE A 434 32.81 39.86 -10.98
N VAL A 435 33.77 40.05 -11.89
CA VAL A 435 34.60 38.97 -12.44
C VAL A 435 35.35 38.20 -11.36
N LYS A 436 35.77 38.86 -10.28
CA LYS A 436 36.46 38.21 -9.14
C LYS A 436 35.56 37.29 -8.31
N LYS A 437 34.24 37.37 -8.47
CA LYS A 437 33.27 36.57 -7.72
C LYS A 437 32.75 35.36 -8.51
N LEU A 438 33.13 35.22 -9.77
CA LEU A 438 32.63 34.18 -10.68
C LEU A 438 33.50 32.92 -10.65
N VAL A 439 32.86 31.76 -10.82
CA VAL A 439 33.57 30.48 -11.02
C VAL A 439 34.27 30.44 -12.38
N ALA A 440 33.64 30.98 -13.44
CA ALA A 440 34.16 30.98 -14.81
C ALA A 440 34.28 32.43 -15.38
N PRO A 441 35.29 33.21 -14.95
CA PRO A 441 35.44 34.62 -15.33
C PRO A 441 35.65 34.84 -16.83
N ASP A 442 36.45 34.00 -17.48
CA ASP A 442 36.80 34.15 -18.91
C ASP A 442 35.58 33.93 -19.81
N TYR A 443 34.76 32.91 -19.50
CA TYR A 443 33.50 32.64 -20.21
C TYR A 443 32.51 33.80 -20.05
N PHE A 444 32.40 34.35 -18.83
CA PHE A 444 31.52 35.49 -18.58
C PHE A 444 31.96 36.73 -19.38
N LEU A 445 33.25 37.04 -19.43
CA LEU A 445 33.79 38.16 -20.20
C LEU A 445 33.57 37.98 -21.70
N GLN A 446 33.78 36.77 -22.23
CA GLN A 446 33.47 36.45 -23.62
C GLN A 446 31.99 36.68 -23.94
N ARG A 447 31.07 36.20 -23.08
CA ARG A 447 29.63 36.42 -23.26
C ARG A 447 29.24 37.89 -23.20
N ILE A 448 29.84 38.68 -22.31
CA ILE A 448 29.61 40.13 -22.26
C ILE A 448 30.05 40.80 -23.57
N GLU A 449 31.17 40.40 -24.15
CA GLU A 449 31.64 40.90 -25.45
C GLU A 449 30.73 40.49 -26.61
N GLU A 450 30.24 39.26 -26.63
CA GLU A 450 29.27 38.80 -27.64
C GLU A 450 27.95 39.58 -27.57
N ILE A 451 27.44 39.82 -26.36
CA ILE A 451 26.27 40.67 -26.12
C ILE A 451 26.54 42.12 -26.57
N ARG A 452 27.76 42.63 -26.36
CA ARG A 452 28.16 43.97 -26.79
C ARG A 452 28.15 44.11 -28.31
N LEU A 453 28.58 43.08 -29.03
CA LEU A 453 28.58 43.05 -30.50
C LEU A 453 27.18 42.88 -31.10
N GLN A 454 26.19 42.47 -30.31
CA GLN A 454 24.80 42.31 -30.73
C GLN A 454 23.83 43.12 -29.83
N PRO A 455 23.71 44.44 -30.03
CA PRO A 455 22.96 45.32 -29.14
C PRO A 455 21.49 44.93 -28.95
N THR A 456 20.86 44.27 -29.94
CA THR A 456 19.46 43.83 -29.89
C THR A 456 19.24 42.47 -29.23
N LEU A 457 20.30 41.74 -28.86
CA LEU A 457 20.18 40.40 -28.29
C LEU A 457 19.38 40.45 -26.99
N ILE A 458 18.49 39.48 -26.77
CA ILE A 458 17.84 39.24 -25.48
C ILE A 458 18.27 37.84 -25.06
N CYS A 459 18.76 37.69 -23.84
CA CYS A 459 19.18 36.38 -23.34
C CYS A 459 19.00 36.27 -21.83
N THR A 460 18.76 35.04 -21.39
CA THR A 460 18.76 34.63 -19.98
C THR A 460 19.80 33.54 -19.82
N GLU A 461 20.67 33.65 -18.82
CA GLU A 461 21.77 32.71 -18.59
C GLU A 461 22.00 32.48 -17.10
N GLU A 462 22.56 31.34 -16.74
CA GLU A 462 22.95 31.02 -15.37
C GLU A 462 24.43 31.31 -15.16
N ILE A 463 24.77 31.83 -13.98
CA ILE A 463 26.12 32.20 -13.58
C ILE A 463 26.39 31.65 -12.19
N ASP A 464 27.45 30.87 -12.08
CA ASP A 464 27.92 30.33 -10.80
C ASP A 464 28.90 31.29 -10.11
N LEU A 465 28.62 31.58 -8.84
CA LEU A 465 29.48 32.39 -7.97
C LEU A 465 30.39 31.50 -7.12
N LEU A 466 31.56 32.01 -6.76
CA LEU A 466 32.54 31.32 -5.89
C LEU A 466 32.01 31.03 -4.48
N ASP A 467 30.97 31.75 -4.04
CA ASP A 467 30.31 31.53 -2.74
C ASP A 467 29.21 30.44 -2.77
N GLY A 468 29.06 29.76 -3.91
CA GLY A 468 28.11 28.65 -4.11
C GLY A 468 26.68 29.07 -4.47
N ARG A 469 26.43 30.37 -4.70
CA ARG A 469 25.15 30.85 -5.24
C ARG A 469 25.09 30.70 -6.76
N ILE A 470 23.89 30.40 -7.25
CA ILE A 470 23.57 30.34 -8.69
C ILE A 470 22.69 31.54 -9.03
N MET A 471 23.17 32.37 -9.95
CA MET A 471 22.49 33.60 -10.37
C MET A 471 21.94 33.44 -11.78
N GLU A 472 20.64 33.67 -11.96
CA GLU A 472 20.02 33.87 -13.26
C GLU A 472 20.26 35.33 -13.69
N ARG A 473 20.84 35.53 -14.87
CA ARG A 473 21.06 36.82 -15.51
C ARG A 473 20.16 36.94 -16.73
N TYR A 474 19.24 37.88 -16.68
CA TYR A 474 18.47 38.34 -17.84
C TYR A 474 19.04 39.66 -18.37
N THR A 475 19.02 39.85 -19.68
CA THR A 475 19.39 41.14 -20.27
C THR A 475 18.66 41.47 -21.57
N ALA A 476 18.30 42.75 -21.73
CA ALA A 476 17.57 43.27 -22.88
C ALA A 476 17.98 44.71 -23.22
N PRO A 477 17.88 45.12 -24.50
CA PRO A 477 18.14 46.50 -24.91
C PRO A 477 17.05 47.46 -24.39
N MET A 478 17.46 48.68 -24.04
CA MET A 478 16.55 49.80 -23.78
C MET A 478 16.41 50.61 -25.06
N THR A 479 15.28 50.49 -25.75
CA THR A 479 15.00 51.19 -27.00
C THR A 479 13.73 52.03 -26.90
N SER A 480 13.70 53.18 -27.57
CA SER A 480 12.46 53.95 -27.75
C SER A 480 11.49 53.31 -28.75
N ASP A 481 10.25 53.81 -28.76
CA ASP A 481 9.24 53.48 -29.78
C ASP A 481 9.69 53.81 -31.22
N SER A 482 10.68 54.70 -31.37
CA SER A 482 11.29 55.05 -32.67
C SER A 482 12.47 54.15 -33.07
N GLY A 483 12.81 53.15 -32.24
CA GLY A 483 13.95 52.26 -32.46
C GLY A 483 15.31 52.81 -32.02
N GLN A 484 15.38 54.04 -31.50
CA GLN A 484 16.61 54.59 -30.93
C GLN A 484 17.07 53.79 -29.70
N TYR A 485 18.34 53.38 -29.68
CA TYR A 485 19.00 52.65 -28.58
C TYR A 485 19.49 53.61 -27.50
N PHE A 486 19.15 53.33 -26.24
CA PHE A 486 19.52 54.12 -25.06
C PHE A 486 20.42 53.38 -24.07
N GLY A 487 20.77 52.13 -24.36
CA GLY A 487 21.56 51.29 -23.47
C GLY A 487 20.91 49.92 -23.23
N ARG A 488 21.20 49.32 -22.09
CA ARG A 488 20.82 47.94 -21.78
C ARG A 488 20.42 47.77 -20.32
N LEU A 489 19.36 47.00 -20.10
CA LEU A 489 18.92 46.55 -18.78
C LEU A 489 19.49 45.16 -18.50
N TRP A 490 19.96 44.98 -17.28
CA TRP A 490 20.38 43.69 -16.72
C TRP A 490 19.54 43.42 -15.49
N SER A 491 19.06 42.19 -15.36
CA SER A 491 18.36 41.72 -14.17
C SER A 491 19.03 40.45 -13.66
N PHE A 492 19.16 40.35 -12.34
CA PHE A 492 19.85 39.26 -11.67
C PHE A 492 18.97 38.70 -10.56
N ARG A 493 18.83 37.37 -10.52
CA ARG A 493 18.04 36.67 -9.52
C ARG A 493 18.82 35.50 -8.93
N ASP A 494 18.87 35.42 -7.61
CA ASP A 494 19.39 34.23 -6.93
C ASP A 494 18.36 33.10 -7.04
N ILE A 495 18.71 32.04 -7.76
CA ILE A 495 17.86 30.85 -7.98
C ILE A 495 18.32 29.64 -7.16
N THR A 496 19.27 29.81 -6.24
CA THR A 496 19.91 28.72 -5.49
C THR A 496 18.89 27.89 -4.71
N ALA A 497 17.98 28.56 -3.97
CA ALA A 497 16.95 27.87 -3.19
C ALA A 497 15.96 27.09 -4.07
N ARG A 498 15.60 27.65 -5.22
CA ARG A 498 14.73 26.99 -6.20
C ARG A 498 15.40 25.74 -6.78
N LYS A 499 16.66 25.86 -7.25
CA LYS A 499 17.42 24.73 -7.79
C LYS A 499 17.61 23.61 -6.76
N LYS A 500 17.91 23.94 -5.50
CA LYS A 500 17.99 22.96 -4.41
C LYS A 500 16.65 22.28 -4.13
N ALA A 501 15.55 23.04 -4.16
CA ALA A 501 14.21 22.47 -3.99
C ALA A 501 13.84 21.54 -5.15
N ASP A 502 14.09 21.96 -6.39
CA ASP A 502 13.85 21.17 -7.60
C ASP A 502 14.69 19.88 -7.59
N GLU A 503 15.95 19.93 -7.13
CA GLU A 503 16.82 18.76 -6.97
C GLU A 503 16.27 17.79 -5.91
N VAL A 504 15.79 18.30 -4.77
CA VAL A 504 15.18 17.46 -3.72
C VAL A 504 13.91 16.79 -4.23
N ILE A 505 13.03 17.54 -4.89
CA ILE A 505 11.80 17.01 -5.51
C ILE A 505 12.14 15.92 -6.52
N TRP A 506 13.14 16.17 -7.38
CA TRP A 506 13.59 15.18 -8.35
C TRP A 506 14.12 13.91 -7.67
N LYS A 507 14.95 14.04 -6.64
CA LYS A 507 15.48 12.89 -5.88
C LYS A 507 14.35 12.10 -5.22
N GLN A 508 13.39 12.77 -4.59
CA GLN A 508 12.25 12.10 -3.93
C GLN A 508 11.34 11.38 -4.93
N ALA A 509 11.15 11.92 -6.13
CA ALA A 509 10.32 11.30 -7.16
C ALA A 509 11.02 10.13 -7.89
N ASN A 510 12.35 10.16 -8.01
CA ASN A 510 13.09 9.24 -8.88
C ASN A 510 14.03 8.27 -8.17
N LEU A 511 14.35 8.47 -6.89
CA LEU A 511 15.26 7.64 -6.13
C LEU A 511 14.55 6.99 -4.93
N ASP A 512 15.02 5.82 -4.55
CA ASP A 512 14.65 5.11 -3.33
C ASP A 512 15.28 5.82 -2.12
N SER A 513 14.47 6.12 -1.11
CA SER A 513 14.90 6.93 0.05
C SER A 513 15.92 6.22 0.93
N LEU A 514 15.95 4.88 0.92
CA LEU A 514 16.86 4.10 1.75
C LEU A 514 18.23 3.88 1.09
N THR A 515 18.24 3.54 -0.20
CA THR A 515 19.46 3.15 -0.94
C THR A 515 20.02 4.26 -1.83
N GLY A 516 19.22 5.25 -2.21
CA GLY A 516 19.59 6.26 -3.20
C GLY A 516 19.64 5.74 -4.65
N LEU A 517 19.29 4.47 -4.89
CA LEU A 517 19.16 3.90 -6.23
C LEU A 517 17.90 4.45 -6.94
N PRO A 518 17.81 4.39 -8.28
CA PRO A 518 16.55 4.55 -8.99
C PRO A 518 15.43 3.73 -8.35
N ASN A 519 14.31 4.39 -8.03
CA ASN A 519 13.12 3.73 -7.52
C ASN A 519 12.34 3.05 -8.66
N ARG A 520 11.25 2.37 -8.32
CA ARG A 520 10.36 1.71 -9.28
C ARG A 520 9.96 2.61 -10.45
N TYR A 521 9.53 3.85 -10.19
CA TYR A 521 9.11 4.79 -11.23
C TYR A 521 10.24 5.09 -12.23
N ASN A 522 11.43 5.42 -11.72
CA ASN A 522 12.59 5.74 -12.56
C ASN A 522 13.13 4.50 -13.29
N PHE A 523 13.10 3.33 -12.67
CA PHE A 523 13.42 2.05 -13.31
C PHE A 523 12.55 1.80 -14.55
N PHE A 524 11.22 1.91 -14.44
CA PHE A 524 10.32 1.70 -15.58
C PHE A 524 10.60 2.68 -16.72
N ASN A 525 10.87 3.95 -16.39
CA ASN A 525 11.22 4.96 -17.40
C ASN A 525 12.55 4.63 -18.09
N LYS A 526 13.57 4.23 -17.32
CA LYS A 526 14.88 3.80 -17.86
C LYS A 526 14.76 2.57 -18.73
N LEU A 527 14.06 1.52 -18.28
CA LEU A 527 13.87 0.29 -19.04
C LEU A 527 13.11 0.54 -20.35
N ARG A 528 12.07 1.38 -20.32
CA ARG A 528 11.35 1.79 -21.53
C ARG A 528 12.25 2.56 -22.51
N SER A 529 13.06 3.48 -22.00
CA SER A 529 14.03 4.22 -22.82
C SER A 529 15.08 3.28 -23.43
N ALA A 530 15.63 2.37 -22.63
CA ALA A 530 16.60 1.38 -23.05
C ALA A 530 16.04 0.45 -24.14
N LEU A 531 14.78 0.00 -24.01
CA LEU A 531 14.08 -0.78 -25.03
C LEU A 531 13.91 -0.02 -26.34
N ASN A 532 13.46 1.24 -26.28
CA ASN A 532 13.34 2.06 -27.50
C ASN A 532 14.69 2.24 -28.20
N ILE A 533 15.77 2.42 -27.44
CA ILE A 533 17.13 2.52 -27.98
C ILE A 533 17.57 1.18 -28.58
N ALA A 534 17.29 0.06 -27.90
CA ALA A 534 17.61 -1.29 -28.34
C ALA A 534 16.89 -1.64 -29.65
N GLU A 535 15.61 -1.30 -29.76
CA GLU A 535 14.81 -1.46 -30.97
C GLU A 535 15.39 -0.62 -32.12
N GLN A 536 15.72 0.65 -31.88
CA GLN A 536 16.28 1.54 -32.91
C GLN A 536 17.67 1.10 -33.38
N LYS A 537 18.52 0.62 -32.46
CA LYS A 537 19.90 0.20 -32.74
C LYS A 537 20.03 -1.27 -33.11
N GLN A 538 18.95 -2.04 -33.03
CA GLN A 538 18.94 -3.49 -33.24
C GLN A 538 20.00 -4.20 -32.38
N CYS A 539 20.04 -3.85 -31.09
CA CYS A 539 20.98 -4.42 -30.13
C CYS A 539 20.25 -5.10 -28.98
N ASN A 540 20.94 -6.04 -28.32
CA ASN A 540 20.38 -6.74 -27.18
C ASN A 540 20.34 -5.85 -25.93
N LEU A 541 19.33 -6.10 -25.11
CA LEU A 541 19.16 -5.51 -23.79
C LEU A 541 18.94 -6.66 -22.81
N PHE A 542 19.69 -6.65 -21.71
CA PHE A 542 19.55 -7.66 -20.66
C PHE A 542 18.93 -7.04 -19.41
N LEU A 543 17.97 -7.75 -18.82
CA LEU A 543 17.38 -7.40 -17.54
C LEU A 543 17.69 -8.52 -16.55
N LEU A 544 18.37 -8.17 -15.46
CA LEU A 544 18.58 -9.05 -14.33
C LEU A 544 17.62 -8.62 -13.22
N PHE A 545 16.84 -9.56 -12.70
CA PHE A 545 15.94 -9.38 -11.57
C PHE A 545 16.50 -10.17 -10.38
N LEU A 546 16.71 -9.50 -9.26
CA LEU A 546 17.41 -10.04 -8.10
C LEU A 546 16.50 -9.97 -6.87
N ASP A 547 16.50 -11.03 -6.08
CA ASP A 547 15.80 -11.10 -4.79
C ASP A 547 16.74 -11.67 -3.73
N LEU A 548 16.71 -11.08 -2.54
CA LEU A 548 17.56 -11.53 -1.43
C LEU A 548 16.93 -12.75 -0.76
N ASP A 549 17.64 -13.87 -0.83
CA ASP A 549 17.15 -15.13 -0.30
C ASP A 549 16.95 -15.03 1.23
N GLN A 550 15.79 -15.48 1.70
CA GLN A 550 15.45 -15.56 3.13
C GLN A 550 15.52 -14.20 3.87
N PHE A 551 15.42 -13.08 3.16
CA PHE A 551 15.48 -11.75 3.79
C PHE A 551 14.40 -11.52 4.85
N LYS A 552 13.22 -12.14 4.67
CA LYS A 552 12.15 -12.12 5.68
C LYS A 552 12.59 -12.76 7.00
N GLU A 553 13.25 -13.92 6.97
CA GLU A 553 13.73 -14.60 8.18
C GLU A 553 14.75 -13.74 8.93
N VAL A 554 15.59 -13.01 8.18
CA VAL A 554 16.54 -12.05 8.76
C VAL A 554 15.81 -10.88 9.43
N ASN A 555 14.76 -10.33 8.81
CA ASN A 555 13.93 -9.29 9.43
C ASN A 555 13.21 -9.80 10.68
N ASP A 556 12.69 -11.02 10.64
CA ASP A 556 11.95 -11.62 11.75
C ASP A 556 12.89 -11.94 12.93
N THR A 557 14.15 -12.30 12.65
CA THR A 557 15.16 -12.67 13.65
C THR A 557 15.93 -11.47 14.22
N LEU A 558 16.40 -10.56 13.35
CA LEU A 558 17.30 -9.45 13.70
C LEU A 558 16.60 -8.07 13.70
N GLY A 559 15.36 -8.01 13.25
CA GLY A 559 14.55 -6.79 13.20
C GLY A 559 14.78 -5.95 11.94
N HIS A 560 13.76 -5.15 11.59
CA HIS A 560 13.74 -4.34 10.35
C HIS A 560 14.91 -3.35 10.22
N HIS A 561 15.46 -2.82 11.33
CA HIS A 561 16.59 -1.89 11.27
C HIS A 561 17.87 -2.57 10.73
N VAL A 562 18.10 -3.83 11.05
CA VAL A 562 19.22 -4.62 10.49
C VAL A 562 18.94 -4.91 9.02
N GLY A 563 17.71 -5.28 8.69
CA GLY A 563 17.26 -5.45 7.30
C GLY A 563 17.51 -4.22 6.43
N ASP A 564 17.20 -3.01 6.93
CA ASP A 564 17.44 -1.76 6.22
C ASP A 564 18.94 -1.54 5.92
N LYS A 565 19.82 -1.83 6.88
CA LYS A 565 21.28 -1.74 6.69
C LYS A 565 21.80 -2.76 5.69
N ILE A 566 21.24 -3.97 5.69
CA ILE A 566 21.56 -5.01 4.70
C ILE A 566 21.18 -4.53 3.30
N ILE A 567 19.98 -3.98 3.12
CA ILE A 567 19.53 -3.43 1.84
C ILE A 567 20.46 -2.30 1.37
N GLN A 568 20.88 -1.42 2.27
CA GLN A 568 21.85 -0.36 1.96
C GLN A 568 23.19 -0.94 1.51
N GLU A 569 23.70 -1.97 2.17
CA GLU A 569 24.98 -2.58 1.81
C GLU A 569 24.89 -3.38 0.51
N THR A 570 23.79 -4.10 0.28
CA THR A 570 23.45 -4.75 -0.99
C THR A 570 23.50 -3.75 -2.14
N SER A 571 22.91 -2.56 -1.96
CA SER A 571 22.93 -1.53 -3.00
C SER A 571 24.36 -1.10 -3.39
N LYS A 572 25.26 -0.95 -2.41
CA LYS A 572 26.67 -0.59 -2.65
C LYS A 572 27.41 -1.72 -3.35
N ARG A 573 27.21 -2.96 -2.91
CA ARG A 573 27.84 -4.15 -3.50
C ARG A 573 27.41 -4.31 -4.96
N LEU A 574 26.11 -4.19 -5.27
CA LEU A 574 25.61 -4.25 -6.64
C LEU A 574 26.15 -3.12 -7.53
N LEU A 575 26.24 -1.89 -7.02
CA LEU A 575 26.87 -0.79 -7.76
C LEU A 575 28.36 -1.06 -8.05
N SER A 576 29.08 -1.70 -7.13
CA SER A 576 30.47 -2.10 -7.35
C SER A 576 30.61 -3.20 -8.42
N CYS A 577 29.60 -4.06 -8.56
CA CYS A 577 29.58 -5.11 -9.59
C CYS A 577 29.62 -4.54 -10.99
N ILE A 578 28.86 -3.45 -11.23
CA ILE A 578 28.74 -2.80 -12.54
C ILE A 578 29.71 -1.64 -12.77
N SER A 579 30.63 -1.38 -11.84
CA SER A 579 31.58 -0.26 -11.95
C SER A 579 32.45 -0.38 -13.20
N GLY A 580 32.45 0.67 -14.04
CA GLY A 580 33.16 0.70 -15.33
C GLY A 580 32.31 0.38 -16.55
N ILE A 581 31.01 0.09 -16.37
CA ILE A 581 30.06 -0.14 -17.47
C ILE A 581 29.07 1.02 -17.52
N ASP A 582 29.33 1.99 -18.41
CA ASP A 582 28.50 3.20 -18.53
C ASP A 582 27.05 2.91 -18.95
N THR A 583 26.80 1.73 -19.54
CA THR A 583 25.49 1.29 -20.03
C THR A 583 24.74 0.39 -19.04
N ALA A 584 25.21 0.30 -17.79
CA ALA A 584 24.55 -0.48 -16.75
C ALA A 584 23.81 0.43 -15.75
N THR A 585 22.63 0.02 -15.30
CA THR A 585 21.89 0.70 -14.22
C THR A 585 21.38 -0.31 -13.21
N VAL A 586 21.67 -0.10 -11.92
CA VAL A 586 21.00 -0.79 -10.80
C VAL A 586 19.78 0.01 -10.35
N ALA A 587 18.68 -0.65 -9.99
CA ALA A 587 17.51 -0.04 -9.38
C ALA A 587 16.93 -0.93 -8.28
N ARG A 588 16.14 -0.34 -7.36
CA ARG A 588 15.39 -1.06 -6.32
C ARG A 588 13.89 -0.88 -6.54
N LEU A 589 13.16 -1.98 -6.64
CA LEU A 589 11.71 -1.94 -6.91
C LEU A 589 10.87 -1.82 -5.63
N GLY A 590 11.38 -2.34 -4.53
CA GLY A 590 10.76 -2.33 -3.21
C GLY A 590 11.19 -3.56 -2.41
N GLY A 591 11.06 -3.52 -1.08
CA GLY A 591 11.45 -4.64 -0.23
C GLY A 591 12.91 -5.06 -0.45
N ASP A 592 13.11 -6.33 -0.76
CA ASP A 592 14.33 -7.06 -1.09
C ASP A 592 14.61 -7.20 -2.59
N GLU A 593 13.80 -6.60 -3.46
CA GLU A 593 13.91 -6.73 -4.92
C GLU A 593 14.79 -5.65 -5.55
N PHE A 594 15.82 -6.09 -6.28
CA PHE A 594 16.73 -5.26 -7.05
C PHE A 594 16.70 -5.65 -8.53
N THR A 595 17.10 -4.72 -9.40
CA THR A 595 17.22 -4.98 -10.84
C THR A 595 18.49 -4.38 -11.40
N ILE A 596 19.04 -5.00 -12.44
CA ILE A 596 20.15 -4.47 -13.24
C ILE A 596 19.71 -4.45 -14.71
N ILE A 597 19.77 -3.28 -15.33
CA ILE A 597 19.57 -3.09 -16.78
C ILE A 597 20.94 -2.99 -17.42
N LEU A 598 21.22 -3.80 -18.43
CA LEU A 598 22.48 -3.77 -19.19
C LEU A 598 22.17 -3.45 -20.66
N GLU A 599 22.49 -2.24 -21.08
CA GLU A 599 22.22 -1.76 -22.44
C GLU A 599 23.41 -2.04 -23.36
N ASN A 600 23.13 -2.38 -24.63
CA ASN A 600 24.13 -2.49 -25.69
C ASN A 600 25.29 -3.46 -25.37
N ILE A 601 24.99 -4.58 -24.71
CA ILE A 601 25.98 -5.63 -24.43
C ILE A 601 25.98 -6.64 -25.58
N SER A 602 27.13 -6.79 -26.23
CA SER A 602 27.28 -7.69 -27.38
C SER A 602 27.72 -9.11 -27.03
N SER A 603 28.07 -9.39 -25.77
CA SER A 603 28.55 -10.71 -25.33
C SER A 603 27.83 -11.18 -24.07
N LEU A 604 27.25 -12.38 -24.13
CA LEU A 604 26.66 -13.08 -22.98
C LEU A 604 27.65 -13.24 -21.84
N SER A 605 28.95 -13.38 -22.14
CA SER A 605 30.01 -13.53 -21.14
C SER A 605 30.06 -12.37 -20.14
N VAL A 606 29.75 -11.15 -20.57
CA VAL A 606 29.75 -9.96 -19.71
C VAL A 606 28.56 -10.00 -18.74
N VAL A 607 27.42 -10.49 -19.21
CA VAL A 607 26.21 -10.65 -18.40
C VAL A 607 26.44 -11.70 -17.31
N GLU A 608 27.02 -12.84 -17.68
CA GLU A 608 27.40 -13.90 -16.75
C GLU A 608 28.46 -13.44 -15.75
N GLU A 609 29.46 -12.66 -16.18
CA GLU A 609 30.46 -12.08 -15.29
C GLU A 609 29.82 -11.18 -14.23
N ILE A 610 28.88 -10.32 -14.62
CA ILE A 610 28.15 -9.43 -13.69
C ILE A 610 27.27 -10.24 -12.75
N ALA A 611 26.55 -11.23 -13.24
CA ALA A 611 25.69 -12.09 -12.43
C ALA A 611 26.51 -12.88 -11.39
N ASN A 612 27.61 -13.53 -11.81
CA ASN A 612 28.51 -14.23 -10.90
C ASN A 612 29.14 -13.29 -9.88
N LYS A 613 29.61 -12.11 -10.31
CA LYS A 613 30.17 -11.11 -9.41
C LYS A 613 29.14 -10.63 -8.38
N ALA A 614 27.88 -10.47 -8.77
CA ALA A 614 26.79 -10.14 -7.84
C ALA A 614 26.55 -11.26 -6.82
N LEU A 615 26.50 -12.52 -7.26
CA LEU A 615 26.36 -13.68 -6.37
C LEU A 615 27.51 -13.78 -5.36
N GLU A 616 28.75 -13.64 -5.84
CA GLU A 616 29.96 -13.67 -5.00
C GLU A 616 29.96 -12.52 -3.97
N GLN A 617 29.68 -11.29 -4.42
CA GLN A 617 29.69 -10.12 -3.53
C GLN A 617 28.58 -10.20 -2.48
N LEU A 618 27.40 -10.72 -2.83
CA LEU A 618 26.29 -10.83 -1.88
C LEU A 618 26.45 -12.02 -0.95
N SER A 619 27.15 -13.08 -1.35
CA SER A 619 27.50 -14.22 -0.48
C SER A 619 28.48 -13.86 0.65
N ILE A 620 29.22 -12.75 0.53
CA ILE A 620 30.10 -12.26 1.60
C ILE A 620 29.22 -11.89 2.82
N PRO A 621 29.55 -12.31 4.06
CA PRO A 621 28.73 -11.97 5.22
C PRO A 621 28.54 -10.46 5.39
N PHE A 622 27.33 -10.05 5.79
CA PHE A 622 27.00 -8.67 6.09
C PHE A 622 27.34 -8.40 7.55
N GLN A 623 28.44 -7.68 7.79
CA GLN A 623 28.81 -7.19 9.12
C GLN A 623 27.96 -5.96 9.44
N ILE A 624 26.96 -6.12 10.30
CA ILE A 624 26.06 -5.05 10.72
C ILE A 624 26.24 -4.82 12.22
N ASP A 625 26.92 -3.73 12.58
CA ASP A 625 27.33 -3.46 13.96
C ASP A 625 28.15 -4.65 14.52
N ASP A 626 27.67 -5.34 15.56
CA ASP A 626 28.32 -6.50 16.18
C ASP A 626 27.82 -7.86 15.63
N GLU A 627 26.83 -7.87 14.73
CA GLU A 627 26.18 -9.08 14.21
C GLU A 627 26.64 -9.42 12.78
N LEU A 628 26.65 -10.73 12.45
CA LEU A 628 26.96 -11.26 11.13
C LEU A 628 25.71 -11.88 10.51
N ALA A 629 25.23 -11.31 9.40
CA ALA A 629 24.12 -11.88 8.63
C ALA A 629 24.64 -12.55 7.34
N TYR A 630 24.16 -13.76 7.08
CA TYR A 630 24.47 -14.53 5.87
C TYR A 630 23.24 -14.52 4.98
N ILE A 631 23.34 -13.86 3.83
CA ILE A 631 22.27 -13.75 2.84
C ILE A 631 22.86 -14.07 1.48
N SER A 632 22.10 -14.79 0.66
CA SER A 632 22.42 -14.99 -0.75
C SER A 632 21.40 -14.26 -1.64
N THR A 633 21.57 -14.34 -2.95
CA THR A 633 20.56 -13.81 -3.88
C THR A 633 20.26 -14.81 -4.98
N SER A 634 19.01 -14.82 -5.42
CA SER A 634 18.57 -15.52 -6.61
C SER A 634 18.36 -14.50 -7.74
N ILE A 635 18.89 -14.79 -8.94
CA ILE A 635 18.89 -13.87 -10.08
C ILE A 635 18.17 -14.49 -11.27
N GLY A 636 17.22 -13.78 -11.85
CA GLY A 636 16.57 -14.13 -13.11
C GLY A 636 17.01 -13.21 -14.24
N ILE A 637 17.36 -13.76 -15.40
CA ILE A 637 17.89 -13.01 -16.54
C ILE A 637 16.96 -13.14 -17.74
N THR A 638 16.57 -12.01 -18.34
CA THR A 638 15.89 -11.96 -19.64
C THR A 638 16.67 -11.16 -20.67
N VAL A 639 16.47 -11.52 -21.93
CA VAL A 639 17.11 -10.94 -23.10
C VAL A 639 16.05 -10.38 -24.05
N TYR A 640 16.10 -9.09 -24.34
CA TYR A 640 15.37 -8.52 -25.48
C TYR A 640 16.18 -8.73 -26.77
N PRO A 641 15.54 -9.12 -27.88
CA PRO A 641 14.09 -9.29 -28.06
C PRO A 641 13.53 -10.69 -27.77
N ASP A 642 14.37 -11.68 -27.49
CA ASP A 642 14.00 -13.10 -27.47
C ASP A 642 13.01 -13.48 -26.36
N ASP A 643 13.16 -12.89 -25.18
CA ASP A 643 12.39 -13.20 -23.98
C ASP A 643 11.25 -12.19 -23.73
N GLY A 644 10.99 -11.28 -24.66
CA GLY A 644 9.88 -10.33 -24.54
C GLY A 644 10.06 -9.07 -25.37
N ALA A 645 8.97 -8.59 -25.98
CA ALA A 645 8.97 -7.40 -26.84
C ALA A 645 8.67 -6.08 -26.09
N ASP A 646 8.20 -6.17 -24.85
CA ASP A 646 7.78 -5.01 -24.06
C ASP A 646 8.25 -5.13 -22.59
N VAL A 647 8.19 -4.00 -21.89
CA VAL A 647 8.63 -3.87 -20.49
C VAL A 647 7.94 -4.89 -19.57
N SER A 648 6.63 -5.09 -19.73
CA SER A 648 5.86 -5.99 -18.87
C SER A 648 6.30 -7.44 -19.06
N SER A 649 6.46 -7.86 -20.32
CA SER A 649 6.92 -9.20 -20.67
C SER A 649 8.32 -9.50 -20.13
N LEU A 650 9.29 -8.59 -20.29
CA LEU A 650 10.66 -8.81 -19.80
C LEU A 650 10.76 -8.90 -18.27
N ILE A 651 10.03 -8.04 -17.55
CA ILE A 651 10.00 -8.08 -16.08
C ILE A 651 9.36 -9.39 -15.61
N LYS A 652 8.19 -9.75 -16.17
CA LYS A 652 7.48 -10.99 -15.82
C LYS A 652 8.33 -12.22 -16.06
N ASN A 653 9.03 -12.28 -17.20
CA ASN A 653 9.87 -13.43 -17.54
C ASN A 653 11.15 -13.47 -16.71
N ALA A 654 11.71 -12.31 -16.31
CA ALA A 654 12.86 -12.24 -15.42
C ALA A 654 12.50 -12.69 -13.99
N ASP A 655 11.34 -12.28 -13.49
CA ASP A 655 10.80 -12.75 -12.21
C ASP A 655 10.62 -14.29 -12.21
N GLN A 656 10.09 -14.86 -13.29
CA GLN A 656 9.97 -16.32 -13.41
C GLN A 656 11.32 -17.05 -13.42
N ALA A 657 12.32 -16.50 -14.11
CA ALA A 657 13.67 -17.06 -14.11
C ALA A 657 14.30 -16.97 -12.71
N MET A 658 14.07 -15.88 -11.98
CA MET A 658 14.52 -15.70 -10.61
C MET A 658 13.87 -16.73 -9.67
N TYR A 659 12.57 -16.96 -9.80
CA TYR A 659 11.89 -18.04 -9.07
C TYR A 659 12.46 -19.42 -9.41
N ALA A 660 12.78 -19.69 -10.68
CA ALA A 660 13.43 -20.93 -11.07
C ALA A 660 14.83 -21.08 -10.42
N ALA A 661 15.56 -19.98 -10.25
CA ALA A 661 16.83 -19.98 -9.51
C ALA A 661 16.61 -20.31 -8.01
N LYS A 662 15.55 -19.78 -7.39
CA LYS A 662 15.16 -20.12 -6.00
C LYS A 662 14.85 -21.61 -5.85
N ASP A 663 14.03 -22.17 -6.73
CA ASP A 663 13.64 -23.58 -6.72
C ASP A 663 14.84 -24.51 -6.99
N SER A 664 15.85 -24.04 -7.72
CA SER A 664 17.04 -24.82 -8.10
C SER A 664 18.20 -24.70 -7.10
N GLY A 665 17.90 -24.35 -5.85
CA GLY A 665 18.88 -24.32 -4.75
C GLY A 665 19.33 -22.94 -4.28
N ARG A 666 18.72 -21.85 -4.79
CA ARG A 666 19.08 -20.45 -4.45
C ARG A 666 20.55 -20.12 -4.76
N ASN A 667 21.00 -18.90 -4.42
CA ASN A 667 22.38 -18.43 -4.65
C ASN A 667 22.91 -18.69 -6.07
N ARG A 668 22.07 -18.45 -7.08
CA ARG A 668 22.39 -18.72 -8.48
C ARG A 668 21.62 -17.81 -9.40
N PHE A 669 22.01 -17.79 -10.66
CA PHE A 669 21.25 -17.13 -11.72
C PHE A 669 20.66 -18.15 -12.69
N GLU A 670 19.51 -17.83 -13.26
CA GLU A 670 18.88 -18.60 -14.32
C GLU A 670 18.44 -17.66 -15.45
N TYR A 671 18.61 -18.11 -16.70
CA TYR A 671 18.02 -17.43 -17.85
C TYR A 671 16.56 -17.86 -18.00
N PHE A 672 15.71 -16.95 -18.44
CA PHE A 672 14.36 -17.31 -18.80
C PHE A 672 14.36 -18.34 -19.93
N THR A 673 13.48 -19.35 -19.79
CA THR A 673 13.15 -20.25 -20.88
C THR A 673 11.62 -20.40 -20.95
N PRO A 674 11.02 -20.55 -22.14
CA PRO A 674 9.57 -20.75 -22.26
C PRO A 674 9.02 -21.91 -21.40
N LYS A 675 9.84 -22.95 -21.16
CA LYS A 675 9.48 -24.09 -20.31
C LYS A 675 9.29 -23.70 -18.84
N MET A 676 9.98 -22.66 -18.34
CA MET A 676 9.77 -22.14 -16.99
C MET A 676 8.38 -21.52 -16.84
N TYR A 677 7.91 -20.80 -17.87
CA TYR A 677 6.55 -20.25 -17.89
C TYR A 677 5.49 -21.36 -17.80
N GLU A 678 5.66 -22.44 -18.57
CA GLU A 678 4.76 -23.60 -18.53
C GLU A 678 4.77 -24.27 -17.15
N LYS A 679 5.94 -24.45 -16.54
CA LYS A 679 6.07 -25.05 -15.20
C LYS A 679 5.39 -24.19 -14.13
N ALA A 680 5.52 -22.86 -14.21
CA ALA A 680 4.86 -21.94 -13.29
C ALA A 680 3.32 -22.01 -13.40
N ILE A 681 2.78 -22.07 -14.62
CA ILE A 681 1.35 -22.29 -14.85
C ILE A 681 0.91 -23.66 -14.32
N ALA A 682 1.67 -24.71 -14.61
CA ALA A 682 1.35 -26.06 -14.16
C ALA A 682 1.28 -26.14 -12.63
N ARG A 683 2.24 -25.52 -11.92
CA ARG A 683 2.26 -25.37 -10.47
C ARG A 683 1.02 -24.64 -9.95
N LEU A 684 0.68 -23.50 -10.54
CA LEU A 684 -0.50 -22.72 -10.13
C LEU A 684 -1.81 -23.50 -10.32
N ASN A 685 -1.93 -24.23 -11.43
CA ASN A 685 -3.08 -25.11 -11.68
C ASN A 685 -3.13 -26.27 -10.69
N LEU A 686 -1.99 -26.82 -10.29
CA LEU A 686 -1.92 -27.87 -9.29
C LEU A 686 -2.33 -27.39 -7.90
N ILE A 687 -1.88 -26.19 -7.47
CA ILE A 687 -2.31 -25.56 -6.22
C ILE A 687 -3.83 -25.36 -6.19
N LYS A 688 -4.42 -24.93 -7.32
CA LYS A 688 -5.87 -24.78 -7.44
C LYS A 688 -6.60 -26.12 -7.30
N ALA A 689 -6.12 -27.17 -7.96
CA ALA A 689 -6.70 -28.51 -7.86
C ALA A 689 -6.59 -29.09 -6.45
N LEU A 690 -5.46 -28.86 -5.77
CA LEU A 690 -5.19 -29.36 -4.42
C LEU A 690 -6.24 -28.87 -3.40
N ARG A 691 -6.71 -27.61 -3.55
CA ARG A 691 -7.72 -27.01 -2.66
C ARG A 691 -9.06 -27.75 -2.65
N SER A 692 -9.43 -28.38 -3.76
CA SER A 692 -10.68 -29.15 -3.87
C SER A 692 -10.47 -30.65 -3.77
N ALA A 693 -9.23 -31.15 -3.82
CA ALA A 693 -8.92 -32.58 -3.88
C ALA A 693 -9.47 -33.38 -2.69
N LEU A 694 -9.43 -32.79 -1.48
CA LEU A 694 -9.95 -33.41 -0.28
C LEU A 694 -11.50 -33.51 -0.30
N GLU A 695 -12.18 -32.46 -0.77
CA GLU A 695 -13.65 -32.41 -0.84
C GLU A 695 -14.22 -33.28 -1.98
N GLN A 696 -13.39 -33.61 -2.96
CA GLN A 696 -13.76 -34.38 -4.16
C GLN A 696 -13.34 -35.86 -4.09
N ASP A 697 -12.92 -36.34 -2.92
CA ASP A 697 -12.47 -37.72 -2.68
C ASP A 697 -11.35 -38.18 -3.66
N GLU A 698 -10.44 -37.27 -4.04
CA GLU A 698 -9.36 -37.55 -4.99
C GLU A 698 -8.14 -38.23 -4.33
N PHE A 699 -8.08 -38.25 -3.00
CA PHE A 699 -7.01 -38.90 -2.24
C PHE A 699 -7.36 -40.34 -1.89
N GLN A 700 -6.37 -41.22 -1.98
CA GLN A 700 -6.44 -42.60 -1.51
C GLN A 700 -5.18 -42.97 -0.74
N LEU A 701 -5.28 -43.97 0.13
CA LEU A 701 -4.13 -44.52 0.84
C LEU A 701 -3.73 -45.87 0.25
N HIS A 702 -2.44 -46.01 -0.02
CA HIS A 702 -1.80 -47.32 -0.19
C HIS A 702 -1.05 -47.66 1.09
N TYR A 703 -0.86 -48.95 1.34
CA TYR A 703 -0.20 -49.44 2.53
C TYR A 703 0.97 -50.32 2.12
N GLN A 704 2.17 -49.98 2.58
CA GLN A 704 3.37 -50.79 2.35
C GLN A 704 3.68 -51.62 3.61
N PRO A 705 3.75 -52.95 3.52
CA PRO A 705 4.04 -53.78 4.68
C PRO A 705 5.49 -53.68 5.12
N ILE A 706 5.69 -53.64 6.44
CA ILE A 706 7.00 -53.68 7.10
C ILE A 706 7.13 -55.03 7.81
N PHE A 707 8.20 -55.75 7.48
CA PHE A 707 8.45 -57.10 7.96
C PHE A 707 9.49 -57.11 9.08
N CYS A 708 9.29 -57.96 10.08
CA CYS A 708 10.33 -58.37 11.02
C CYS A 708 11.35 -59.22 10.27
N LEU A 709 12.61 -58.77 10.18
CA LEU A 709 13.60 -59.48 9.34
C LEU A 709 14.04 -60.81 9.93
N LYS A 710 13.86 -61.02 11.25
CA LYS A 710 14.25 -62.26 11.92
C LYS A 710 13.45 -63.48 11.45
N ASP A 711 12.15 -63.32 11.23
CA ASP A 711 11.22 -64.40 10.87
C ASP A 711 10.38 -64.09 9.62
N VAL A 712 10.63 -62.94 8.97
CA VAL A 712 9.95 -62.44 7.77
C VAL A 712 8.44 -62.41 7.97
N THR A 713 8.00 -61.96 9.15
CA THR A 713 6.59 -61.78 9.46
C THR A 713 6.17 -60.31 9.34
N MET A 714 5.02 -60.07 8.71
CA MET A 714 4.48 -58.72 8.58
C MET A 714 3.91 -58.25 9.92
N VAL A 715 4.45 -57.15 10.43
CA VAL A 715 4.15 -56.64 11.78
C VAL A 715 3.71 -55.19 11.80
N LYS A 716 4.04 -54.41 10.77
CA LYS A 716 3.60 -53.02 10.61
C LYS A 716 3.24 -52.71 9.16
N ALA A 717 2.67 -51.55 8.93
CA ALA A 717 2.41 -51.02 7.59
C ALA A 717 2.61 -49.50 7.56
N GLU A 718 3.21 -48.98 6.49
CA GLU A 718 3.31 -47.55 6.25
C GLU A 718 2.15 -47.07 5.37
N ALA A 719 1.43 -46.06 5.83
CA ALA A 719 0.35 -45.43 5.07
C ALA A 719 0.90 -44.35 4.14
N LEU A 720 0.72 -44.56 2.84
CA LEU A 720 1.27 -43.73 1.78
C LEU A 720 0.14 -43.11 0.95
N ILE A 721 0.04 -41.79 1.00
CA ILE A 721 -0.97 -41.05 0.25
C ILE A 721 -0.74 -41.11 -1.26
N ARG A 722 -1.83 -41.17 -2.03
CA ARG A 722 -1.85 -41.15 -3.49
C ARG A 722 -2.92 -40.17 -3.92
N TRP A 723 -2.61 -39.30 -4.88
CA TRP A 723 -3.57 -38.34 -5.42
C TRP A 723 -3.93 -38.74 -6.85
N ASN A 724 -5.20 -39.11 -7.05
CA ASN A 724 -5.74 -39.41 -8.37
C ASN A 724 -6.62 -38.27 -8.83
N ASN A 725 -6.05 -37.35 -9.60
CA ASN A 725 -6.79 -36.24 -10.15
C ASN A 725 -7.56 -36.69 -11.42
N PRO A 726 -8.85 -36.34 -11.58
CA PRO A 726 -9.65 -36.76 -12.74
C PRO A 726 -9.10 -36.31 -14.08
N ASP A 727 -8.49 -35.12 -14.14
CA ASP A 727 -8.00 -34.53 -15.39
C ASP A 727 -6.55 -34.93 -15.69
N LYS A 728 -5.70 -34.99 -14.66
CA LYS A 728 -4.25 -35.23 -14.80
C LYS A 728 -3.82 -36.68 -14.53
N GLY A 729 -4.70 -37.51 -13.99
CA GLY A 729 -4.36 -38.87 -13.54
C GLY A 729 -3.61 -38.86 -12.22
N PHE A 730 -2.70 -39.83 -12.05
CA PHE A 730 -1.93 -39.99 -10.82
C PHE A 730 -0.89 -38.87 -10.65
N ILE A 731 -0.93 -38.18 -9.51
CA ILE A 731 0.01 -37.12 -9.13
C ILE A 731 0.90 -37.62 -8.00
N SER A 732 2.21 -37.48 -8.18
CA SER A 732 3.20 -37.97 -7.21
C SER A 732 3.13 -37.18 -5.90
N PRO A 733 3.23 -37.83 -4.72
CA PRO A 733 3.43 -37.17 -3.43
C PRO A 733 4.54 -36.11 -3.45
N ASP A 734 5.66 -36.39 -4.12
CA ASP A 734 6.79 -35.46 -4.26
C ASP A 734 6.42 -34.16 -4.99
N GLU A 735 5.35 -34.17 -5.80
CA GLU A 735 4.89 -32.99 -6.54
C GLU A 735 3.92 -32.14 -5.72
N PHE A 736 3.03 -32.77 -4.93
CA PHE A 736 1.95 -32.05 -4.25
C PHE A 736 2.17 -31.82 -2.76
N ILE A 737 2.94 -32.65 -2.05
CA ILE A 737 3.21 -32.45 -0.62
C ILE A 737 3.93 -31.12 -0.36
N PRO A 738 5.00 -30.74 -1.10
CA PRO A 738 5.64 -29.44 -0.91
C PRO A 738 4.67 -28.25 -1.14
N LEU A 739 3.74 -28.39 -2.09
CA LEU A 739 2.71 -27.38 -2.34
C LEU A 739 1.66 -27.34 -1.23
N ALA A 740 1.32 -28.49 -0.64
CA ALA A 740 0.42 -28.58 0.50
C ALA A 740 1.02 -27.90 1.73
N GLU A 741 2.33 -28.05 1.94
CA GLU A 741 3.07 -27.39 3.03
C GLU A 741 3.10 -25.88 2.83
N GLU A 742 3.51 -25.41 1.64
CA GLU A 742 3.58 -23.99 1.31
C GLU A 742 2.22 -23.28 1.45
N THR A 743 1.14 -23.97 1.09
CA THR A 743 -0.23 -23.41 1.14
C THR A 743 -0.97 -23.68 2.45
N GLY A 744 -0.34 -24.38 3.40
CA GLY A 744 -0.93 -24.76 4.69
C GLY A 744 -2.01 -25.86 4.64
N GLN A 745 -2.29 -26.42 3.46
CA GLN A 745 -3.26 -27.50 3.26
C GLN A 745 -2.80 -28.83 3.84
N ILE A 746 -1.49 -28.99 4.07
CA ILE A 746 -0.90 -30.22 4.65
C ILE A 746 -1.53 -30.60 6.00
N ASN A 747 -2.01 -29.63 6.79
CA ASN A 747 -2.66 -29.89 8.07
C ASN A 747 -3.99 -30.64 7.89
N GLN A 748 -4.81 -30.23 6.91
CA GLN A 748 -6.09 -30.88 6.62
C GLN A 748 -5.86 -32.27 6.00
N ILE A 749 -4.90 -32.36 5.08
CA ILE A 749 -4.52 -33.62 4.42
C ILE A 749 -4.00 -34.62 5.47
N GLY A 750 -3.09 -34.19 6.35
CA GLY A 750 -2.52 -35.05 7.39
C GLY A 750 -3.57 -35.56 8.37
N ASN A 751 -4.52 -34.73 8.78
CA ASN A 751 -5.65 -35.18 9.62
C ASN A 751 -6.52 -36.21 8.89
N TRP A 752 -6.77 -36.02 7.60
CA TRP A 752 -7.50 -37.00 6.79
C TRP A 752 -6.74 -38.33 6.65
N VAL A 753 -5.42 -38.28 6.42
CA VAL A 753 -4.56 -39.48 6.38
C VAL A 753 -4.63 -40.24 7.70
N PHE A 754 -4.49 -39.53 8.82
CA PHE A 754 -4.62 -40.09 10.17
C PHE A 754 -5.97 -40.77 10.39
N GLN A 755 -7.07 -40.05 10.18
CA GLN A 755 -8.42 -40.58 10.43
C GLN A 755 -8.73 -41.80 9.56
N THR A 756 -8.32 -41.77 8.29
CA THR A 756 -8.54 -42.87 7.35
C THR A 756 -7.72 -44.09 7.75
N SER A 757 -6.44 -43.90 8.06
CA SER A 757 -5.53 -44.97 8.51
C SER A 757 -6.00 -45.61 9.82
N MET A 758 -6.41 -44.82 10.81
CA MET A 758 -6.82 -45.34 12.12
C MET A 758 -8.15 -46.11 12.06
N LYS A 759 -9.10 -45.66 11.22
CA LYS A 759 -10.33 -46.43 10.96
C LYS A 759 -10.02 -47.80 10.37
N LYS A 760 -9.08 -47.88 9.42
CA LYS A 760 -8.65 -49.14 8.81
C LYS A 760 -7.87 -50.02 9.77
N LEU A 761 -6.96 -49.44 10.55
CA LEU A 761 -6.20 -50.15 11.56
C LEU A 761 -7.10 -50.82 12.61
N LYS A 762 -8.14 -50.13 13.07
CA LYS A 762 -9.16 -50.71 13.98
C LYS A 762 -9.81 -51.94 13.39
N TYR A 763 -10.19 -51.88 12.11
CA TYR A 763 -10.74 -53.03 11.40
C TYR A 763 -9.71 -54.18 11.32
N TRP A 764 -8.48 -53.91 10.86
CA TRP A 764 -7.44 -54.94 10.70
C TRP A 764 -7.01 -55.59 12.00
N ARG A 765 -6.94 -54.84 13.10
CA ARG A 765 -6.65 -55.40 14.43
C ARG A 765 -7.78 -56.26 14.97
N SER A 766 -9.02 -55.98 14.58
CA SER A 766 -10.17 -56.78 15.01
C SER A 766 -10.31 -58.09 14.22
N GLN A 767 -9.94 -58.09 12.93
CA GLN A 767 -10.20 -59.23 12.04
C GLN A 767 -8.97 -60.11 11.78
N PHE A 768 -7.77 -59.52 11.69
CA PHE A 768 -6.59 -60.22 11.15
C PHE A 768 -5.44 -60.31 12.15
N ASN A 769 -4.89 -59.17 12.59
CA ASN A 769 -3.72 -59.15 13.47
C ASN A 769 -3.89 -58.12 14.59
N LYS A 770 -4.17 -58.60 15.80
CA LYS A 770 -4.40 -57.77 17.00
C LYS A 770 -3.23 -56.83 17.33
N ASN A 771 -2.01 -57.11 16.85
CA ASN A 771 -0.81 -56.36 17.19
C ASN A 771 -0.26 -55.51 16.02
N LEU A 772 -0.97 -55.42 14.89
CA LEU A 772 -0.54 -54.62 13.74
C LEU A 772 -0.38 -53.13 14.13
N GLN A 773 0.71 -52.51 13.71
CA GLN A 773 0.94 -51.07 13.85
C GLN A 773 0.89 -50.40 12.47
N VAL A 774 0.46 -49.15 12.40
CA VAL A 774 0.52 -48.35 11.17
C VAL A 774 1.38 -47.13 11.40
N SER A 775 2.28 -46.86 10.46
CA SER A 775 3.09 -45.65 10.43
C SER A 775 2.54 -44.61 9.45
N ILE A 776 2.65 -43.34 9.84
CA ILE A 776 2.17 -42.19 9.06
C ILE A 776 3.25 -41.11 9.04
N ASN A 777 3.58 -40.63 7.85
CA ASN A 777 4.46 -39.50 7.63
C ASN A 777 3.81 -38.19 8.09
N VAL A 778 4.53 -37.40 8.89
CA VAL A 778 4.06 -36.12 9.42
C VAL A 778 5.03 -35.01 9.02
N SER A 779 4.52 -34.03 8.28
CA SER A 779 5.29 -32.87 7.84
C SER A 779 5.68 -31.99 9.04
N PRO A 780 6.87 -31.35 9.03
CA PRO A 780 7.24 -30.33 10.00
C PRO A 780 6.20 -29.22 10.17
N ALA A 781 5.50 -28.83 9.09
CA ALA A 781 4.48 -27.78 9.12
C ALA A 781 3.26 -28.14 10.00
N GLN A 782 3.03 -29.44 10.24
CA GLN A 782 1.94 -29.92 11.10
C GLN A 782 2.28 -29.84 12.60
N PHE A 783 3.52 -29.52 12.98
CA PHE A 783 3.90 -29.34 14.37
C PHE A 783 3.66 -27.91 14.90
N GLY A 784 3.13 -26.97 14.11
CA GLY A 784 2.72 -25.64 14.58
C GLY A 784 1.33 -25.60 15.25
N GLU A 785 0.92 -24.44 15.77
CA GLU A 785 -0.34 -24.25 16.52
C GLU A 785 -1.59 -24.73 15.76
N SER A 786 -1.61 -24.60 14.43
CA SER A 786 -2.74 -24.97 13.56
C SER A 786 -2.71 -26.42 13.07
N GLY A 787 -1.68 -27.20 13.43
CA GLY A 787 -1.36 -28.48 12.79
C GLY A 787 -2.13 -29.70 13.30
N GLY A 788 -2.90 -29.58 14.39
CA GLY A 788 -3.87 -30.61 14.82
C GLY A 788 -3.32 -31.93 15.36
N VAL A 789 -2.03 -32.24 15.17
CA VAL A 789 -1.41 -33.53 15.58
C VAL A 789 -1.54 -33.79 17.08
N GLY A 790 -1.63 -32.74 17.91
CA GLY A 790 -1.86 -32.87 19.35
C GLY A 790 -3.21 -33.52 19.73
N ALA A 791 -4.20 -33.52 18.84
CA ALA A 791 -5.52 -34.13 19.08
C ALA A 791 -5.58 -35.63 18.75
N TRP A 792 -4.58 -36.18 18.06
CA TRP A 792 -4.61 -37.57 17.57
C TRP A 792 -4.64 -38.60 18.70
N SER A 793 -4.08 -38.27 19.86
CA SER A 793 -4.13 -39.12 21.04
C SER A 793 -5.54 -39.31 21.60
N ASP A 794 -6.33 -38.24 21.59
CA ASP A 794 -7.71 -38.24 22.05
C ASP A 794 -8.56 -39.04 21.07
N GLU A 795 -8.32 -38.87 19.76
CA GLU A 795 -9.00 -39.62 18.70
C GLU A 795 -8.67 -41.14 18.75
N LEU A 796 -7.41 -41.52 19.02
CA LEU A 796 -7.04 -42.93 19.23
C LEU A 796 -7.80 -43.55 20.40
N THR A 797 -7.92 -42.78 21.50
CA THR A 797 -8.65 -43.19 22.70
C THR A 797 -10.15 -43.37 22.39
N GLU A 798 -10.75 -42.44 21.65
CA GLU A 798 -12.15 -42.53 21.21
C GLU A 798 -12.40 -43.75 20.30
N LEU A 799 -11.44 -44.07 19.43
CA LEU A 799 -11.51 -45.25 18.57
C LEU A 799 -11.27 -46.57 19.34
N GLY A 800 -10.80 -46.53 20.58
CA GLY A 800 -10.46 -47.70 21.38
C GLY A 800 -9.21 -48.43 20.86
N LEU A 801 -8.32 -47.71 20.17
CA LEU A 801 -7.02 -48.21 19.74
C LEU A 801 -5.97 -47.94 20.82
N PRO A 802 -5.03 -48.86 21.06
CA PRO A 802 -3.92 -48.57 21.96
C PRO A 802 -2.97 -47.56 21.30
N SER A 803 -2.38 -46.65 22.08
CA SER A 803 -1.49 -45.60 21.56
C SER A 803 -0.29 -46.15 20.79
N ASP A 804 0.21 -47.33 21.18
CA ASP A 804 1.32 -48.01 20.52
C ASP A 804 0.98 -48.59 19.14
N SER A 805 -0.28 -48.47 18.69
CA SER A 805 -0.71 -48.89 17.37
C SER A 805 -0.36 -47.88 16.26
N LEU A 806 -0.12 -46.61 16.63
CA LEU A 806 0.33 -45.56 15.71
C LEU A 806 1.84 -45.35 15.85
N ILE A 807 2.50 -45.21 14.70
CA ILE A 807 3.88 -44.74 14.59
C ILE A 807 3.86 -43.44 13.79
N ILE A 808 4.40 -42.37 14.35
CA ILE A 808 4.57 -41.09 13.67
C ILE A 808 5.97 -41.06 13.06
N GLU A 809 6.05 -40.89 11.75
CA GLU A 809 7.31 -40.76 11.03
C GLU A 809 7.62 -39.27 10.81
N ILE A 810 8.82 -38.87 11.21
CA ILE A 810 9.32 -37.48 11.09
C ILE A 810 10.66 -37.49 10.38
N THR A 811 10.94 -36.45 9.60
CA THR A 811 12.24 -36.31 8.93
C THR A 811 13.32 -35.80 9.89
N GLU A 812 14.58 -36.10 9.57
CA GLU A 812 15.75 -35.65 10.34
C GLU A 812 15.81 -34.13 10.55
N GLY A 813 15.39 -33.36 9.54
CA GLY A 813 15.37 -31.89 9.56
C GLY A 813 14.53 -31.30 10.68
N LEU A 814 13.46 -31.98 11.11
CA LEU A 814 12.61 -31.53 12.22
C LEU A 814 13.38 -31.45 13.56
N LEU A 815 14.42 -32.27 13.72
CA LEU A 815 15.21 -32.35 14.95
C LEU A 815 16.41 -31.37 14.97
N MET A 816 16.68 -30.67 13.87
CA MET A 816 17.79 -29.71 13.79
C MET A 816 17.33 -28.31 14.22
N GLY A 817 17.48 -28.03 15.52
CA GLY A 817 17.05 -26.75 16.11
C GLY A 817 15.53 -26.67 16.35
N PRO A 818 14.91 -27.66 17.02
CA PRO A 818 13.47 -27.71 17.18
C PRO A 818 13.00 -26.54 18.05
N SER A 819 11.88 -25.94 17.65
CA SER A 819 11.19 -24.97 18.51
C SER A 819 10.77 -25.65 19.82
N GLN A 820 10.51 -24.84 20.85
CA GLN A 820 10.01 -25.35 22.11
C GLN A 820 8.70 -26.14 21.91
N GLU A 821 7.83 -25.66 21.01
CA GLU A 821 6.55 -26.30 20.68
C GLU A 821 6.72 -27.70 20.07
N VAL A 822 7.64 -27.88 19.12
CA VAL A 822 7.95 -29.20 18.53
C VAL A 822 8.43 -30.16 19.61
N SER A 823 9.30 -29.68 20.50
CA SER A 823 9.84 -30.48 21.60
C SER A 823 8.76 -30.92 22.59
N GLU A 824 7.82 -30.03 22.91
CA GLU A 824 6.68 -30.33 23.79
C GLU A 824 5.74 -31.37 23.16
N LYS A 825 5.40 -31.22 21.87
CA LYS A 825 4.54 -32.19 21.17
C LYS A 825 5.16 -33.58 21.05
N LEU A 826 6.46 -33.65 20.73
CA LEU A 826 7.17 -34.94 20.70
C LEU A 826 7.20 -35.59 22.09
N LEU A 827 7.42 -34.80 23.15
CA LEU A 827 7.35 -35.29 24.52
C LEU A 827 5.94 -35.80 24.86
N ASP A 828 4.90 -35.08 24.46
CA ASP A 828 3.51 -35.48 24.69
C ASP A 828 3.20 -36.84 24.06
N PHE A 829 3.62 -37.07 22.80
CA PHE A 829 3.48 -38.39 22.16
C PHE A 829 4.17 -39.50 22.96
N CYS A 830 5.38 -39.23 23.48
CA CYS A 830 6.11 -40.19 24.31
C CYS A 830 5.35 -40.47 25.62
N THR A 831 4.83 -39.46 26.31
CA THR A 831 4.05 -39.64 27.54
C THR A 831 2.78 -40.45 27.34
N GLN A 832 2.20 -40.37 26.14
CA GLN A 832 0.99 -41.10 25.75
C GLN A 832 1.30 -42.46 25.12
N ASN A 833 2.58 -42.84 25.01
CA ASN A 833 3.06 -44.09 24.41
C ASN A 833 2.68 -44.24 22.92
N ILE A 834 2.57 -43.12 22.19
CA ILE A 834 2.58 -43.10 20.71
C ILE A 834 4.03 -43.25 20.28
N LYS A 835 4.26 -44.06 19.24
CA LYS A 835 5.62 -44.38 18.78
C LYS A 835 6.12 -43.36 17.78
N VAL A 836 7.41 -43.04 17.83
CA VAL A 836 8.05 -42.09 16.89
C VAL A 836 9.16 -42.79 16.11
N ALA A 837 9.15 -42.59 14.80
CA ALA A 837 10.19 -43.05 13.89
C ALA A 837 10.89 -41.87 13.23
N LEU A 838 12.21 -41.92 13.16
CA LEU A 838 13.01 -40.98 12.39
C LEU A 838 13.20 -41.51 10.97
N ASP A 839 12.73 -40.76 9.98
CA ASP A 839 12.77 -41.09 8.57
C ASP A 839 13.96 -40.45 7.83
N ASP A 840 14.32 -41.03 6.68
CA ASP A 840 15.40 -40.59 5.78
C ASP A 840 16.79 -40.45 6.44
N PHE A 841 17.09 -41.23 7.47
CA PHE A 841 18.30 -41.05 8.28
C PHE A 841 19.58 -41.27 7.46
N GLY A 842 20.50 -40.30 7.54
CA GLY A 842 21.84 -40.36 6.93
C GLY A 842 21.98 -39.49 5.66
N THR A 843 20.89 -38.93 5.14
CA THR A 843 20.93 -38.04 3.96
C THR A 843 21.27 -36.58 4.29
N GLY A 844 21.33 -36.22 5.59
CA GLY A 844 21.56 -34.86 6.11
C GLY A 844 22.68 -34.72 7.15
N TYR A 845 22.72 -33.58 7.85
CA TYR A 845 23.71 -33.29 8.91
C TYR A 845 23.28 -33.94 10.24
N SER A 846 23.53 -35.23 10.41
CA SER A 846 23.11 -35.94 11.62
C SER A 846 23.89 -35.51 12.87
N SER A 847 23.20 -34.85 13.81
CA SER A 847 23.73 -34.62 15.15
C SER A 847 23.22 -35.72 16.08
N LEU A 848 24.08 -36.71 16.33
CA LEU A 848 23.90 -37.79 17.32
C LEU A 848 23.44 -37.28 18.69
N ALA A 849 23.74 -36.03 19.03
CA ALA A 849 23.29 -35.40 20.27
C ALA A 849 21.76 -35.28 20.37
N TYR A 850 21.05 -35.13 19.24
CA TYR A 850 19.58 -35.02 19.24
C TYR A 850 18.88 -36.37 19.31
N LEU A 851 19.43 -37.40 18.67
CA LEU A 851 18.94 -38.78 18.80
C LEU A 851 18.90 -39.24 20.27
N ASN A 852 19.88 -38.82 21.07
CA ASN A 852 19.93 -39.15 22.49
C ASN A 852 19.05 -38.23 23.37
N ARG A 853 18.55 -37.11 22.82
CA ARG A 853 17.72 -36.14 23.54
C ARG A 853 16.23 -36.42 23.40
N PHE A 854 15.80 -36.97 22.27
CA PHE A 854 14.42 -37.31 22.00
C PHE A 854 14.20 -38.81 22.16
N ASP A 855 13.05 -39.20 22.70
CA ASP A 855 12.70 -40.61 22.94
C ASP A 855 12.15 -41.21 21.62
N ILE A 856 13.07 -41.56 20.71
CA ILE A 856 12.78 -42.12 19.40
C ILE A 856 12.74 -43.66 19.49
N ASP A 857 11.68 -44.29 18.99
CA ASP A 857 11.54 -45.75 19.04
C ASP A 857 12.16 -46.45 17.82
N TYR A 858 12.09 -45.81 16.64
CA TYR A 858 12.53 -46.38 15.38
C TYR A 858 13.42 -45.42 14.58
N LEU A 859 14.38 -45.98 13.88
CA LEU A 859 15.22 -45.27 12.90
C LEU A 859 15.07 -45.97 11.56
N LYS A 860 14.64 -45.24 10.53
CA LYS A 860 14.49 -45.73 9.16
C LYS A 860 15.75 -45.36 8.36
N ILE A 861 16.43 -46.37 7.81
CA ILE A 861 17.61 -46.18 6.95
C ILE A 861 17.12 -45.85 5.55
N ASP A 862 17.50 -44.69 5.04
CA ASP A 862 17.10 -44.25 3.70
C ASP A 862 17.52 -45.26 2.61
N LYS A 863 16.66 -45.40 1.60
CA LYS A 863 16.85 -46.29 0.46
C LYS A 863 18.18 -46.07 -0.27
N ALA A 864 18.74 -44.86 -0.28
CA ALA A 864 20.00 -44.59 -0.98
C ALA A 864 21.17 -45.40 -0.42
N PHE A 865 21.15 -45.70 0.88
CA PHE A 865 22.16 -46.55 1.53
C PHE A 865 21.90 -48.03 1.29
N VAL A 866 20.62 -48.42 1.18
CA VAL A 866 20.22 -49.81 0.95
C VAL A 866 20.37 -50.23 -0.52
N TRP A 867 20.17 -49.31 -1.47
CA TRP A 867 20.19 -49.58 -2.91
C TRP A 867 21.49 -50.24 -3.35
N ASN A 868 22.63 -49.72 -2.88
CA ASN A 868 23.95 -50.19 -3.31
C ASN A 868 24.53 -51.32 -2.44
N LEU A 869 23.79 -51.83 -1.43
CA LEU A 869 24.24 -52.92 -0.58
C LEU A 869 24.53 -54.18 -1.39
N ASN A 870 25.81 -54.42 -1.61
CA ASN A 870 26.37 -55.65 -2.13
C ASN A 870 27.60 -56.03 -1.30
N SER A 871 27.96 -57.31 -1.33
CA SER A 871 29.06 -57.88 -0.52
C SER A 871 30.45 -57.23 -0.68
N GLU A 872 30.66 -56.38 -1.70
CA GLU A 872 31.91 -55.65 -1.96
C GLU A 872 31.81 -54.12 -1.75
N SER A 873 30.64 -53.58 -1.36
CA SER A 873 30.41 -52.13 -1.25
C SER A 873 30.91 -51.53 0.07
N GLU A 874 31.37 -50.28 0.02
CA GLU A 874 31.68 -49.48 1.21
C GLU A 874 30.40 -49.15 2.03
N ASP A 875 29.23 -49.16 1.38
CA ASP A 875 27.92 -48.86 2.00
C ASP A 875 27.52 -49.89 3.08
N ILE A 876 28.03 -51.13 3.02
CA ILE A 876 27.88 -52.14 4.09
C ILE A 876 28.37 -51.60 5.43
N ALA A 877 29.54 -50.97 5.44
CA ALA A 877 30.15 -50.48 6.68
C ALA A 877 29.33 -49.36 7.30
N LEU A 878 28.71 -48.52 6.47
CA LEU A 878 27.85 -47.43 6.93
C LEU A 878 26.51 -47.96 7.47
N CYS A 879 25.83 -48.85 6.73
CA CYS A 879 24.60 -49.48 7.21
C CYS A 879 24.83 -50.25 8.53
N GLU A 880 25.92 -51.03 8.62
CA GLU A 880 26.27 -51.74 9.85
C GLU A 880 26.52 -50.76 11.01
N ALA A 881 27.25 -49.66 10.77
CA ALA A 881 27.49 -48.64 11.78
C ALA A 881 26.19 -47.98 12.27
N ILE A 882 25.25 -47.69 11.36
CA ILE A 882 23.93 -47.13 11.72
C ILE A 882 23.14 -48.12 12.58
N VAL A 883 23.09 -49.41 12.18
CA VAL A 883 22.38 -50.46 12.94
C VAL A 883 22.96 -50.60 14.35
N VAL A 884 24.28 -50.72 14.46
CA VAL A 884 24.96 -50.84 15.76
C VAL A 884 24.74 -49.60 16.62
N MET A 885 24.80 -48.40 16.04
CA MET A 885 24.58 -47.14 16.75
C MET A 885 23.16 -47.05 17.32
N ALA A 886 22.14 -47.31 16.49
CA ALA A 886 20.74 -47.27 16.92
C ALA A 886 20.48 -48.25 18.07
N HIS A 887 20.97 -49.49 17.96
CA HIS A 887 20.84 -50.48 19.02
C HIS A 887 21.54 -50.09 20.32
N LYS A 888 22.67 -49.38 20.25
CA LYS A 888 23.36 -48.85 21.45
C LYS A 888 22.57 -47.75 22.16
N LEU A 889 21.73 -47.03 21.42
CA LEU A 889 20.80 -46.03 21.95
C LEU A 889 19.44 -46.64 22.36
N GLY A 890 19.24 -47.95 22.15
CA GLY A 890 17.97 -48.62 22.43
C GLY A 890 16.88 -48.42 21.37
N ILE A 891 17.25 -47.87 20.21
CA ILE A 891 16.38 -47.58 19.07
C ILE A 891 16.35 -48.79 18.13
N LYS A 892 15.18 -49.15 17.60
CA LYS A 892 15.05 -50.24 16.61
C LYS A 892 15.22 -49.72 15.19
N VAL A 893 15.64 -50.57 14.27
CA VAL A 893 15.98 -50.14 12.90
C VAL A 893 15.05 -50.72 11.85
N ILE A 894 14.65 -49.88 10.90
CA ILE A 894 13.84 -50.25 9.72
C ILE A 894 14.67 -49.93 8.48
N ALA A 895 15.02 -50.93 7.67
CA ALA A 895 15.72 -50.68 6.41
C ALA A 895 14.72 -50.48 5.25
N GLU A 896 14.87 -49.39 4.51
CA GLU A 896 13.99 -49.08 3.38
C GLU A 896 14.59 -49.43 2.03
N GLY A 897 13.75 -49.67 1.02
CA GLY A 897 14.23 -49.88 -0.35
C GLY A 897 14.92 -51.23 -0.58
N ILE A 898 14.51 -52.29 0.14
CA ILE A 898 14.97 -53.66 -0.14
C ILE A 898 14.38 -54.12 -1.48
N GLU A 899 15.23 -54.22 -2.51
CA GLU A 899 14.88 -54.60 -3.88
C GLU A 899 15.39 -56.00 -4.27
N THR A 900 16.34 -56.57 -3.52
CA THR A 900 16.93 -57.88 -3.82
C THR A 900 17.03 -58.79 -2.59
N GLU A 901 17.14 -60.10 -2.85
CA GLU A 901 17.38 -61.10 -1.81
C GLU A 901 18.74 -60.91 -1.10
N GLU A 902 19.77 -60.47 -1.85
CA GLU A 902 21.10 -60.23 -1.29
C GLU A 902 21.06 -59.13 -0.22
N GLN A 903 20.40 -58.00 -0.51
CA GLN A 903 20.20 -56.90 0.44
C GLN A 903 19.49 -57.39 1.71
N LEU A 904 18.43 -58.19 1.57
CA LEU A 904 17.71 -58.76 2.71
C LEU A 904 18.62 -59.61 3.60
N VAL A 905 19.42 -60.49 3.01
CA VAL A 905 20.35 -61.36 3.73
C VAL A 905 21.44 -60.55 4.45
N LEU A 906 22.00 -59.53 3.79
CA LEU A 906 23.01 -58.66 4.39
C LEU A 906 22.44 -57.89 5.60
N LEU A 907 21.24 -57.32 5.47
CA LEU A 907 20.57 -56.61 6.57
C LEU A 907 20.23 -57.54 7.75
N GLN A 908 19.84 -58.78 7.48
CA GLN A 908 19.67 -59.81 8.51
C GLN A 908 20.98 -60.13 9.25
N GLN A 909 22.10 -60.22 8.52
CA GLN A 909 23.41 -60.49 9.11
C GLN A 909 23.90 -59.34 9.98
N MET A 910 23.61 -58.09 9.60
CA MET A 910 23.88 -56.89 10.41
C MET A 910 23.01 -56.80 11.67
N GLY A 911 21.95 -57.61 11.74
CA GLY A 911 21.00 -57.61 12.86
C GLY A 911 19.91 -56.56 12.76
N CYS A 912 19.62 -56.02 11.57
CA CYS A 912 18.53 -55.06 11.37
C CYS A 912 17.17 -55.66 11.80
N ASP A 913 16.36 -54.90 12.52
CA ASP A 913 15.13 -55.42 13.15
C ASP A 913 14.00 -55.62 12.14
N TYR A 914 13.76 -54.60 11.32
CA TYR A 914 12.68 -54.55 10.35
C TYR A 914 13.16 -54.12 8.97
N GLY A 915 12.37 -54.39 7.94
CA GLY A 915 12.64 -53.90 6.61
C GLY A 915 11.40 -53.79 5.74
N GLN A 916 11.49 -52.90 4.76
CA GLN A 916 10.49 -52.66 3.73
C GLN A 916 11.14 -52.41 2.37
N GLY A 917 10.44 -52.76 1.30
CA GLY A 917 10.96 -52.61 -0.05
C GLY A 917 10.22 -53.48 -1.07
N TYR A 918 10.47 -53.25 -2.35
CA TYR A 918 9.72 -53.86 -3.44
C TYR A 918 9.98 -55.35 -3.59
N PHE A 919 11.09 -55.87 -3.08
CA PHE A 919 11.35 -57.30 -2.97
C PHE A 919 10.36 -58.00 -2.04
N LEU A 920 9.98 -57.32 -0.94
CA LEU A 920 9.05 -57.84 0.05
C LEU A 920 7.59 -57.60 -0.38
N SER A 921 7.27 -56.34 -0.67
CA SER A 921 6.00 -55.93 -1.29
C SER A 921 6.06 -54.47 -1.71
N LYS A 922 5.42 -54.16 -2.83
CA LYS A 922 5.10 -52.77 -3.21
C LYS A 922 4.01 -52.18 -2.30
N PRO A 923 3.83 -50.85 -2.27
CA PRO A 923 2.65 -50.22 -1.66
C PRO A 923 1.36 -50.70 -2.32
N LEU A 924 0.48 -51.32 -1.54
CA LEU A 924 -0.75 -51.96 -2.03
C LEU A 924 -1.98 -51.10 -1.73
N PRO A 925 -2.99 -51.08 -2.61
CA PRO A 925 -4.33 -50.62 -2.24
C PRO A 925 -4.90 -51.43 -1.08
N GLU A 926 -5.87 -50.87 -0.36
CA GLU A 926 -6.48 -51.48 0.84
C GLU A 926 -6.89 -52.95 0.64
N ALA A 927 -7.59 -53.26 -0.45
CA ALA A 927 -8.09 -54.62 -0.71
C ALA A 927 -6.96 -55.64 -0.90
N GLU A 928 -5.88 -55.26 -1.58
CA GLU A 928 -4.72 -56.13 -1.79
C GLU A 928 -3.90 -56.30 -0.50
N PHE A 929 -3.79 -55.24 0.29
CA PHE A 929 -3.16 -55.30 1.61
C PHE A 929 -3.92 -56.23 2.57
N GLU A 930 -5.26 -56.20 2.55
CA GLU A 930 -6.10 -57.12 3.32
C GLU A 930 -5.92 -58.59 2.91
N HIS A 931 -5.73 -58.86 1.61
CA HIS A 931 -5.39 -60.21 1.16
C HIS A 931 -4.06 -60.69 1.74
N LEU A 932 -3.04 -59.83 1.81
CA LEU A 932 -1.75 -60.16 2.42
C LEU A 932 -1.87 -60.46 3.93
N LEU A 933 -2.75 -59.75 4.64
CA LEU A 933 -3.04 -59.97 6.07
C LEU A 933 -3.68 -61.33 6.38
N THR A 934 -4.42 -61.93 5.45
CA THR A 934 -5.16 -63.19 5.68
C THR A 934 -4.31 -64.47 5.62
N GLY A 935 -3.03 -64.38 5.27
CA GLY A 935 -2.11 -65.51 5.31
C GLY A 935 -2.30 -66.54 4.19
N SER A 936 -2.84 -66.15 3.02
CA SER A 936 -2.63 -66.95 1.82
C SER A 936 -1.16 -66.80 1.41
N SER A 937 -0.39 -67.88 1.57
CA SER A 937 0.96 -68.03 1.05
C SER A 937 1.00 -67.74 -0.45
N ALA A 938 1.17 -66.48 -0.82
CA ALA A 938 1.76 -66.12 -2.08
C ALA A 938 3.27 -66.15 -1.86
N GLY A 939 3.94 -67.17 -2.39
CA GLY A 939 5.37 -67.04 -2.69
C GLY A 939 5.61 -65.81 -3.56
N PRO A 940 6.88 -65.36 -3.71
CA PRO A 940 7.22 -64.10 -4.35
C PRO A 940 6.43 -63.95 -5.66
N LEU A 941 5.51 -62.99 -5.68
CA LEU A 941 4.76 -62.61 -6.87
C LEU A 941 5.75 -61.88 -7.78
N HIS A 942 6.20 -62.59 -8.82
CA HIS A 942 7.13 -62.14 -9.85
C HIS A 942 6.73 -60.80 -10.50
#